data_AF-A0A522W1Q1-F1
#
_entry.id   AF-A0A522W1Q1-F1
#
_cell.length_a   1.000
_cell.length_b   1.000
_cell.length_c   1.000
_cell.angle_alpha   90.00
_cell.angle_beta   90.00
_cell.angle_gamma   90.00
#
_symmetry.space_group_name_H-M   'P 1'
#
loop_
_entity.id
_entity.type
_entity.pdbx_description
1 polymer ?
#
loop_
_entity_poly.entity_id
_entity_poly.type
_entity_poly.pdbx_seq_one_letter_code
_entity_poly.pdbx_strand_id
1 'polypeptide(L)'
;KFTYTQVQNAEGRTDLVVTFDGETDRSLTLKDFRDGDFAIRLRGSVSAPQDPVRTFHGDKQNWDSDPGQDGIQPAPDGFGNYVRADGEDGRPDIALAERADEFFGSTAEEVERFTTAGGNDIVRADGATGATGGADLVEAGAGRDIVWAGPGADFVEGGSDGLDGAEVGGDVVNAGAGDDAVYGRYRIELTAAVRAGESELSANEKGDFLSGGDGNDRLIGASERDALLGGAGEDLLVGGAGEDNLFGDLPYGANGHGWTVTRTITPLDGLLRYAVEFSGGVLEAPIPEGAGDALYAGAGADWSFGGDGDDFIDAGSGDDVSSGEAGADILIGGAGDDFLIGDSGPGGTSDGGDYLDGGAGNDTLQADGGDDVLIGGPGIDFLAGGTGRDIYVFNRGDGTDTVFDTADDDPANVAERSIVVAGDGINRNDVKFRTGSLVIDFGPADPNDPGSARDAVHFAGFDQTDPANTPLIGEIRFADGSSMSYADILAQGFDVDGSEANDDGQDADHPQLVGTGVVDRVRGFGGDDLLFGLAGDDALDGGAGADQIVGGAGNDAIDGGEGADIVWADEDNLAAEAHGADTVSGGPGNDSIRGYGGDDRLAGGEDDDYMQGDAGADALAGDAGADSIWGGSGDDRLDGGEGADLLQGEDGADRLTGGAGEDVLDGGTGDDLYVFNLGDGRDTVRETGDTALDQVSFGEAIAPADLMLWQTGADLVIGHSNGADALAIANWYAGAQYRVAEFAFADGSVWTQAYAGAEGEKTRRGTAGDDTIGGASFAETIEGLAGDDTLYGNGGADTLSGGAGDDLVFGGDGADTFRFELGDGVDRIQESGLRDDTLIFGAGIARADVAIERIGNDLVFSHANGTDEVIVQSWYAHEFSYQLQTVTFAAGGTSLAWYELSSLGTNVDHQYAFNLGDGEWTIEDWGGADALTFGAGIAKADIQVARDGADLAFSHSN
;
A
#
# COMPACT_ATOMS: atom_id res chain seq x y z
N LYS A 1 37.36 41.16 16.66
CA LYS A 1 38.15 41.20 15.40
C LYS A 1 38.20 39.79 14.84
N PHE A 2 38.18 39.63 13.53
CA PHE A 2 38.31 38.33 12.87
C PHE A 2 39.17 38.47 11.62
N THR A 3 39.63 37.33 11.12
CA THR A 3 40.26 37.19 9.80
C THR A 3 39.57 36.05 9.06
N TYR A 4 39.37 36.18 7.76
CA TYR A 4 38.80 35.11 6.93
C TYR A 4 39.77 34.70 5.81
N THR A 5 39.68 33.43 5.40
CA THR A 5 40.45 32.88 4.27
C THR A 5 39.61 31.88 3.49
N GLN A 6 39.54 32.06 2.17
CA GLN A 6 39.00 31.06 1.25
C GLN A 6 40.03 29.93 1.04
N VAL A 7 39.58 28.67 1.09
CA VAL A 7 40.42 27.46 1.01
C VAL A 7 39.74 26.43 0.12
N GLN A 8 40.43 25.89 -0.89
CA GLN A 8 39.85 24.80 -1.70
C GLN A 8 39.74 23.50 -0.87
N ASN A 9 38.55 22.90 -0.87
CA ASN A 9 38.27 21.64 -0.17
C ASN A 9 38.62 20.41 -1.02
N ALA A 10 38.34 19.22 -0.48
CA ALA A 10 38.73 17.95 -1.10
C ALA A 10 37.98 17.66 -2.42
N GLU A 11 36.78 18.22 -2.60
CA GLU A 11 36.00 18.13 -3.83
C GLU A 11 36.35 19.23 -4.85
N GLY A 12 37.24 20.16 -4.50
CA GLY A 12 37.66 21.27 -5.37
C GLY A 12 36.74 22.48 -5.35
N ARG A 13 35.77 22.52 -4.42
CA ARG A 13 34.92 23.67 -4.10
C ARG A 13 35.65 24.58 -3.09
N THR A 14 35.11 25.75 -2.77
CA THR A 14 35.77 26.76 -1.92
C THR A 14 35.13 26.81 -0.54
N ASP A 15 35.87 26.51 0.52
CA ASP A 15 35.44 26.77 1.91
C ASP A 15 35.82 28.21 2.32
N LEU A 16 35.03 28.85 3.20
CA LEU A 16 35.39 30.10 3.88
C LEU A 16 35.69 29.82 5.36
N VAL A 17 36.97 29.93 5.75
CA VAL A 17 37.42 29.78 7.14
C VAL A 17 37.48 31.15 7.80
N VAL A 18 36.63 31.42 8.78
CA VAL A 18 36.62 32.62 9.63
C VAL A 18 37.26 32.29 10.99
N THR A 19 38.25 33.07 11.41
CA THR A 19 38.97 32.90 12.68
C THR A 19 38.89 34.17 13.52
N PHE A 20 38.50 34.06 14.79
CA PHE A 20 38.35 35.19 15.69
C PHE A 20 39.68 35.52 16.41
N ASP A 21 40.12 36.79 16.36
CA ASP A 21 41.35 37.25 17.00
C ASP A 21 41.22 37.22 18.53
N GLY A 22 41.95 36.32 19.19
CA GLY A 22 42.09 36.28 20.65
C GLY A 22 41.83 34.91 21.28
N GLU A 23 41.02 34.07 20.62
CA GLU A 23 40.75 32.69 21.04
C GLU A 23 41.10 31.75 19.88
N THR A 24 42.21 31.00 19.99
CA THR A 24 42.76 30.17 18.90
C THR A 24 41.91 28.97 18.49
N ASP A 25 40.85 28.70 19.26
CA ASP A 25 40.11 27.43 19.23
C ASP A 25 38.68 27.65 18.70
N ARG A 26 38.33 28.88 18.28
CA ARG A 26 37.06 29.21 17.60
C ARG A 26 37.33 29.65 16.15
N SER A 27 37.13 28.72 15.22
CA SER A 27 37.08 29.00 13.79
C SER A 27 35.81 28.44 13.19
N LEU A 28 35.00 29.29 12.56
CA LEU A 28 33.89 28.87 11.69
C LEU A 28 34.46 28.48 10.32
N THR A 29 34.01 27.37 9.74
CA THR A 29 34.35 26.99 8.37
C THR A 29 33.08 26.74 7.61
N LEU A 30 32.66 27.70 6.78
CA LEU A 30 31.57 27.50 5.85
C LEU A 30 32.08 26.65 4.70
N LYS A 31 31.36 25.57 4.39
CA LYS A 31 31.67 24.69 3.26
C LYS A 31 31.09 25.26 1.97
N ASP A 32 31.81 25.08 0.87
CA ASP A 32 31.37 25.40 -0.49
C ASP A 32 30.97 26.87 -0.80
N PHE A 33 31.26 27.79 0.13
CA PHE A 33 31.08 29.24 0.03
C PHE A 33 31.31 29.84 -1.36
N ARG A 34 30.33 30.61 -1.81
CA ARG A 34 30.37 31.51 -2.97
C ARG A 34 30.29 32.96 -2.46
N ASP A 35 30.87 33.89 -3.22
CA ASP A 35 30.78 35.33 -2.89
C ASP A 35 29.30 35.77 -2.98
N GLY A 36 28.67 35.96 -1.81
CA GLY A 36 27.24 36.26 -1.64
C GLY A 36 26.67 35.55 -0.41
N ASP A 37 26.95 34.24 -0.29
CA ASP A 37 26.32 33.29 0.63
C ASP A 37 26.54 33.55 2.15
N PHE A 38 27.36 34.53 2.54
CA PHE A 38 27.68 34.78 3.94
C PHE A 38 28.22 36.20 4.16
N ALA A 39 27.50 36.98 4.97
CA ALA A 39 27.91 38.29 5.45
C ALA A 39 28.30 38.23 6.94
N ILE A 40 29.18 39.15 7.36
CA ILE A 40 29.36 39.47 8.79
C ILE A 40 29.04 40.96 8.95
N ARG A 41 27.78 41.26 9.28
CA ARG A 41 27.38 42.62 9.69
C ARG A 41 27.98 42.91 11.08
N LEU A 42 28.72 44.01 11.20
CA LEU A 42 29.32 44.48 12.46
C LEU A 42 28.53 45.69 12.96
N ARG A 43 27.31 45.45 13.45
CA ARG A 43 26.41 46.49 13.99
C ARG A 43 26.99 47.17 15.23
N GLY A 44 26.62 48.44 15.44
CA GLY A 44 26.76 49.15 16.72
C GLY A 44 28.19 49.56 17.12
N SER A 45 28.80 50.53 16.43
CA SER A 45 29.89 51.33 17.02
C SER A 45 29.42 52.71 17.48
N VAL A 46 28.47 52.75 18.42
CA VAL A 46 28.05 54.01 19.07
C VAL A 46 29.28 54.71 19.64
N SER A 47 29.39 56.01 19.40
CA SER A 47 30.54 56.77 19.87
C SER A 47 30.55 56.85 21.40
N ALA A 48 31.74 56.78 22.02
CA ALA A 48 31.82 56.84 23.48
C ALA A 48 31.34 58.22 23.98
N PRO A 49 30.50 58.30 25.02
CA PRO A 49 29.96 59.57 25.51
C PRO A 49 31.07 60.58 25.78
N GLN A 50 30.87 61.80 25.27
CA GLN A 50 31.83 62.89 25.48
C GLN A 50 31.71 63.45 26.90
N ASP A 51 32.76 64.11 27.39
CA ASP A 51 32.70 64.81 28.68
C ASP A 51 31.70 66.00 28.58
N PRO A 52 30.63 66.05 29.40
CA PRO A 52 29.61 67.09 29.28
C PRO A 52 30.14 68.46 29.70
N VAL A 53 29.75 69.51 28.96
CA VAL A 53 30.08 70.90 29.27
C VAL A 53 29.15 71.51 30.31
N ARG A 54 27.98 70.89 30.56
CA ARG A 54 27.02 71.27 31.60
C ARG A 54 26.39 70.03 32.25
N THR A 55 25.98 70.14 33.51
CA THR A 55 25.24 69.08 34.19
C THR A 55 24.10 69.66 35.01
N PHE A 56 22.91 69.13 34.81
CA PHE A 56 21.67 69.40 35.53
C PHE A 56 21.40 68.23 36.49
N HIS A 57 21.00 68.53 37.72
CA HIS A 57 20.61 67.54 38.72
C HIS A 57 19.20 67.85 39.22
N GLY A 58 18.28 66.90 39.05
CA GLY A 58 17.04 66.84 39.83
C GLY A 58 17.32 66.45 41.28
N ASP A 59 16.25 66.48 42.10
CA ASP A 59 16.11 66.16 43.54
C ASP A 59 17.19 66.61 44.57
N LYS A 60 18.37 67.12 44.16
CA LYS A 60 19.60 67.20 44.97
C LYS A 60 20.24 68.60 45.09
N GLN A 61 19.54 69.69 44.78
CA GLN A 61 20.09 71.07 44.78
C GLN A 61 19.10 72.14 45.38
N ASN A 62 19.51 73.19 46.15
CA ASN A 62 18.57 74.16 46.85
C ASN A 62 18.93 75.70 47.03
N TRP A 63 18.65 76.63 46.04
CA TRP A 63 19.34 77.93 45.67
C TRP A 63 18.79 79.33 46.00
N ASP A 64 19.64 80.32 45.67
CA ASP A 64 19.43 81.76 45.68
C ASP A 64 20.11 82.52 44.50
N SER A 65 19.33 83.30 43.73
CA SER A 65 19.83 84.15 42.62
C SER A 65 20.36 85.53 43.05
N ASP A 66 20.12 85.97 44.30
CA ASP A 66 20.62 87.24 44.85
C ASP A 66 20.96 87.09 46.35
N PRO A 67 22.22 86.76 46.69
CA PRO A 67 22.69 86.58 48.07
C PRO A 67 22.54 87.79 49.02
N GLY A 68 21.94 88.89 48.55
CA GLY A 68 21.59 90.07 49.33
C GLY A 68 20.13 90.14 49.82
N GLN A 69 19.26 89.17 49.47
CA GLN A 69 17.84 89.16 49.86
C GLN A 69 17.47 87.94 50.70
N ASP A 70 16.81 88.15 51.85
CA ASP A 70 16.32 87.05 52.70
C ASP A 70 15.13 86.32 52.03
N GLY A 71 15.32 85.03 51.74
CA GLY A 71 14.29 84.11 51.23
C GLY A 71 14.43 83.78 49.75
N ILE A 72 13.99 82.57 49.36
CA ILE A 72 14.18 81.99 48.02
C ILE A 72 13.68 82.96 46.92
N GLN A 73 14.59 83.31 46.01
CA GLN A 73 14.32 84.09 44.79
C GLN A 73 14.25 83.11 43.60
N PRO A 74 13.06 82.60 43.21
CA PRO A 74 12.95 81.75 42.03
C PRO A 74 13.09 82.62 40.77
N ALA A 75 14.20 82.46 40.06
CA ALA A 75 14.44 83.02 38.73
C ALA A 75 14.77 81.87 37.77
N PRO A 76 14.09 81.76 36.62
CA PRO A 76 14.43 80.74 35.63
C PRO A 76 15.83 81.00 35.08
N ASP A 77 16.56 79.93 34.79
CA ASP A 77 17.94 79.92 34.27
C ASP A 77 18.10 80.44 32.82
N GLY A 78 17.16 81.22 32.32
CA GLY A 78 17.13 81.70 30.93
C GLY A 78 16.55 80.70 29.93
N PHE A 79 16.54 79.41 30.25
CA PHE A 79 15.95 78.33 29.44
C PHE A 79 14.55 77.94 29.97
N GLY A 80 14.36 77.96 31.29
CA GLY A 80 13.05 77.80 31.92
C GLY A 80 13.07 77.15 33.31
N ASN A 81 14.20 76.58 33.69
CA ASN A 81 14.32 75.65 34.80
C ASN A 81 14.43 76.35 36.16
N TYR A 82 13.94 75.71 37.23
CA TYR A 82 14.06 76.18 38.62
C TYR A 82 15.17 75.43 39.41
N VAL A 83 16.41 75.46 38.88
CA VAL A 83 17.64 74.75 39.39
C VAL A 83 18.31 75.44 40.59
N ARG A 84 19.26 74.76 41.27
CA ARG A 84 19.59 75.09 42.67
C ARG A 84 21.01 74.77 43.33
N ALA A 85 21.29 75.17 44.61
CA ALA A 85 22.48 74.87 45.51
C ALA A 85 22.37 75.51 46.96
N ASP A 86 22.89 74.89 48.05
CA ASP A 86 22.55 75.03 49.53
C ASP A 86 22.89 76.35 50.33
N GLY A 87 22.47 76.59 51.61
CA GLY A 87 21.43 75.97 52.49
C GLY A 87 21.73 75.78 54.03
N GLU A 88 21.25 76.64 54.99
CA GLU A 88 21.44 76.47 56.47
C GLU A 88 20.40 77.19 57.42
N ASP A 89 19.32 76.52 57.89
CA ASP A 89 18.49 77.03 59.03
C ASP A 89 17.88 75.97 60.00
N GLY A 90 18.31 74.70 59.89
CA GLY A 90 18.13 73.69 60.94
C GLY A 90 16.74 73.05 61.04
N ARG A 91 15.91 73.13 59.99
CA ARG A 91 14.77 72.24 59.77
C ARG A 91 14.84 71.72 58.33
N PRO A 92 14.66 70.41 58.09
CA PRO A 92 14.80 69.89 56.74
C PRO A 92 13.47 70.03 56.00
N ASP A 93 13.38 71.02 55.10
CA ASP A 93 12.58 70.85 53.88
C ASP A 93 13.35 69.84 53.01
N ILE A 94 13.07 68.57 53.26
CA ILE A 94 13.61 67.44 52.53
C ILE A 94 13.13 67.59 51.08
N ALA A 95 14.05 67.59 50.12
CA ALA A 95 13.68 67.25 48.75
C ALA A 95 13.09 65.84 48.81
N LEU A 96 11.78 65.72 48.62
CA LEU A 96 11.13 64.42 48.53
C LEU A 96 11.78 63.71 47.35
N ALA A 97 12.31 62.52 47.58
CA ALA A 97 13.09 61.75 46.60
C ALA A 97 12.23 61.16 45.45
N GLU A 98 11.03 61.72 45.27
CA GLU A 98 9.91 61.22 44.47
C GLU A 98 9.13 62.44 43.88
N ARG A 99 9.83 63.50 43.47
CA ARG A 99 9.23 64.76 43.00
C ARG A 99 9.48 65.01 41.51
N ALA A 100 8.45 64.70 40.73
CA ALA A 100 8.25 65.16 39.35
C ALA A 100 8.76 66.59 39.10
N ASP A 101 9.77 66.70 38.25
CA ASP A 101 10.44 67.90 37.76
C ASP A 101 10.32 68.03 36.22
N GLU A 102 10.62 69.22 35.68
CA GLU A 102 10.66 69.47 34.23
C GLU A 102 11.97 70.19 33.87
N PHE A 103 12.73 69.65 32.92
CA PHE A 103 14.03 70.12 32.48
C PHE A 103 14.01 70.52 31.00
N PHE A 104 14.63 71.66 30.70
CA PHE A 104 14.87 72.18 29.35
C PHE A 104 16.36 72.48 29.20
N GLY A 105 17.08 71.77 28.35
CA GLY A 105 18.44 72.15 27.97
C GLY A 105 18.47 73.22 26.87
N SER A 106 19.61 73.29 26.17
CA SER A 106 19.89 74.35 25.20
C SER A 106 19.79 73.86 23.75
N THR A 107 19.27 74.70 22.84
CA THR A 107 19.19 74.38 21.40
C THR A 107 20.55 74.53 20.68
N ALA A 108 21.63 74.03 21.26
CA ALA A 108 23.00 74.22 20.75
C ALA A 108 23.75 72.88 20.74
N GLU A 109 24.73 72.76 19.84
CA GLU A 109 25.62 71.59 19.68
C GLU A 109 26.62 71.44 20.86
N GLU A 110 26.16 71.60 22.10
CA GLU A 110 26.90 71.43 23.36
C GLU A 110 26.43 70.15 24.06
N VAL A 111 27.36 69.34 24.57
CA VAL A 111 27.08 68.09 25.32
C VAL A 111 26.61 68.46 26.74
N GLU A 112 25.32 68.32 27.03
CA GLU A 112 24.69 68.55 28.33
C GLU A 112 24.35 67.21 29.02
N ARG A 113 24.37 67.20 30.36
CA ARG A 113 23.99 66.01 31.16
C ARG A 113 22.81 66.30 32.06
N PHE A 114 21.84 65.40 32.11
CA PHE A 114 20.67 65.44 32.99
C PHE A 114 20.71 64.23 33.91
N THR A 115 20.53 64.44 35.22
CA THR A 115 20.36 63.35 36.19
C THR A 115 19.19 63.72 37.10
N THR A 116 17.96 63.25 36.81
CA THR A 116 16.73 63.80 37.43
C THR A 116 16.33 63.09 38.72
N ALA A 117 16.57 61.78 38.74
CA ALA A 117 16.79 60.85 39.84
C ALA A 117 15.58 60.32 40.64
N GLY A 118 14.42 60.96 40.68
CA GLY A 118 13.35 60.51 41.60
C GLY A 118 12.04 61.28 41.52
N GLY A 119 11.00 60.65 40.96
CA GLY A 119 9.69 61.20 40.64
C GLY A 119 9.40 61.09 39.14
N ASN A 120 8.15 61.34 38.71
CA ASN A 120 7.77 61.26 37.29
C ASN A 120 8.18 62.54 36.55
N ASP A 121 9.41 62.55 36.05
CA ASP A 121 10.11 63.70 35.50
C ASP A 121 9.87 63.89 34.00
N ILE A 122 10.11 65.10 33.50
CA ILE A 122 10.07 65.43 32.08
C ILE A 122 11.40 66.06 31.66
N VAL A 123 12.11 65.44 30.72
CA VAL A 123 13.35 65.96 30.14
C VAL A 123 13.11 66.38 28.69
N ARG A 124 13.56 67.58 28.35
CA ARG A 124 13.62 68.12 26.98
C ARG A 124 15.03 68.62 26.76
N ALA A 125 15.94 67.74 26.32
CA ALA A 125 17.36 68.05 26.27
C ALA A 125 17.61 69.24 25.32
N ASP A 126 17.04 69.22 24.12
CA ASP A 126 17.07 70.38 23.20
C ASP A 126 15.97 71.44 23.41
N GLY A 127 15.47 71.52 24.62
CA GLY A 127 14.50 72.53 25.05
C GLY A 127 13.16 72.49 24.28
N ALA A 128 12.39 73.57 24.37
CA ALA A 128 10.98 73.58 23.98
C ALA A 128 10.70 73.56 22.46
N THR A 129 11.72 73.48 21.59
CA THR A 129 11.56 73.50 20.12
C THR A 129 12.32 72.41 19.37
N GLY A 130 13.28 71.70 19.97
CA GLY A 130 13.86 70.45 19.45
C GLY A 130 14.42 70.47 18.02
N ALA A 131 14.85 71.61 17.49
CA ALA A 131 15.19 71.76 16.07
C ALA A 131 16.69 71.66 15.74
N THR A 132 17.55 71.69 16.76
CA THR A 132 19.02 71.59 16.70
C THR A 132 19.55 71.32 18.11
N GLY A 133 20.47 70.37 18.24
CA GLY A 133 21.01 69.93 19.52
C GLY A 133 22.45 69.47 19.52
N GLY A 134 22.85 68.85 20.62
CA GLY A 134 24.16 68.24 20.86
C GLY A 134 24.03 66.85 21.48
N ALA A 135 25.11 66.07 21.43
CA ALA A 135 25.14 64.70 21.95
C ALA A 135 25.01 64.67 23.48
N ASP A 136 23.79 64.52 24.00
CA ASP A 136 23.42 64.70 25.40
C ASP A 136 23.43 63.40 26.21
N LEU A 137 23.45 63.54 27.53
CA LEU A 137 23.52 62.41 28.49
C LEU A 137 22.41 62.50 29.53
N VAL A 138 21.34 61.72 29.36
CA VAL A 138 20.18 61.69 30.25
C VAL A 138 20.19 60.45 31.14
N GLU A 139 19.99 60.66 32.45
CA GLU A 139 19.80 59.62 33.47
C GLU A 139 18.53 60.01 34.26
N ALA A 140 17.36 59.48 33.86
CA ALA A 140 16.09 59.94 34.42
C ALA A 140 15.86 59.39 35.85
N GLY A 141 16.20 58.13 36.11
CA GLY A 141 16.30 57.55 37.44
C GLY A 141 15.04 56.81 37.88
N ALA A 142 14.47 57.17 39.03
CA ALA A 142 13.37 56.41 39.61
C ALA A 142 12.03 57.11 39.41
N GLY A 143 11.09 56.52 38.68
CA GLY A 143 9.83 57.18 38.39
C GLY A 143 9.08 56.58 37.21
N ARG A 144 8.42 57.49 36.49
CA ARG A 144 7.79 57.27 35.19
C ARG A 144 8.06 58.52 34.38
N ASP A 145 9.12 58.50 33.62
CA ASP A 145 9.73 59.69 33.05
C ASP A 145 9.33 59.86 31.59
N ILE A 146 9.44 61.10 31.09
CA ILE A 146 9.29 61.40 29.66
C ILE A 146 10.52 62.15 29.18
N VAL A 147 11.33 61.50 28.35
CA VAL A 147 12.51 62.07 27.73
C VAL A 147 12.24 62.39 26.26
N TRP A 148 12.51 63.63 25.89
CA TRP A 148 12.79 64.03 24.52
C TRP A 148 14.23 64.52 24.51
N ALA A 149 15.14 63.79 23.85
CA ALA A 149 16.54 64.20 23.79
C ALA A 149 16.68 65.31 22.72
N GLY A 150 16.70 64.91 21.45
CA GLY A 150 16.55 65.76 20.27
C GLY A 150 17.57 65.40 19.19
N PRO A 151 17.96 66.34 18.31
CA PRO A 151 19.02 66.09 17.33
C PRO A 151 20.41 66.05 17.97
N GLY A 152 20.95 64.84 18.15
CA GLY A 152 22.18 64.60 18.89
C GLY A 152 22.87 63.29 18.50
N ALA A 153 23.57 62.68 19.44
CA ALA A 153 24.10 61.31 19.36
C ALA A 153 24.11 60.84 20.82
N ASP A 154 22.89 60.71 21.30
CA ASP A 154 22.48 60.89 22.67
C ASP A 154 22.60 59.59 23.46
N PHE A 155 22.74 59.73 24.76
CA PHE A 155 22.80 58.61 25.67
C PHE A 155 21.73 58.75 26.73
N VAL A 156 20.72 57.88 26.70
CA VAL A 156 19.58 57.93 27.62
C VAL A 156 19.51 56.65 28.44
N GLU A 157 19.42 56.80 29.75
CA GLU A 157 18.93 55.80 30.71
C GLU A 157 17.60 56.33 31.27
N GLY A 158 16.52 55.58 31.09
CA GLY A 158 15.23 55.82 31.75
C GLY A 158 15.40 55.60 33.25
N GLY A 159 15.39 54.34 33.72
CA GLY A 159 16.09 53.96 34.94
C GLY A 159 15.43 52.86 35.76
N SER A 160 14.43 53.18 36.57
CA SER A 160 13.67 52.20 37.37
C SER A 160 12.26 52.66 37.70
N ASP A 161 11.31 51.88 37.24
CA ASP A 161 9.88 51.91 37.53
C ASP A 161 9.64 51.96 39.06
N GLY A 162 8.83 52.92 39.51
CA GLY A 162 8.64 53.23 40.93
C GLY A 162 8.12 52.07 41.81
N LEU A 163 8.66 51.93 43.03
CA LEU A 163 8.42 50.79 43.94
C LEU A 163 7.01 50.69 44.59
N ASP A 164 6.14 51.68 44.41
CA ASP A 164 4.81 51.71 45.05
C ASP A 164 3.72 51.27 44.04
N GLY A 165 3.10 50.11 44.31
CA GLY A 165 2.16 49.38 43.43
C GLY A 165 0.80 50.04 43.12
N ALA A 166 0.82 51.32 42.78
CA ALA A 166 -0.23 52.08 42.10
C ALA A 166 0.29 52.72 40.79
N GLU A 167 1.59 52.67 40.51
CA GLU A 167 2.26 53.33 39.38
C GLU A 167 2.82 52.32 38.36
N VAL A 168 1.96 51.41 37.90
CA VAL A 168 2.33 50.39 36.89
C VAL A 168 2.53 51.05 35.52
N GLY A 169 3.69 50.86 34.89
CA GLY A 169 4.05 51.44 33.59
C GLY A 169 5.47 51.99 33.56
N GLY A 170 6.24 51.71 32.52
CA GLY A 170 7.57 52.31 32.33
C GLY A 170 7.55 53.75 31.78
N ASP A 171 8.75 54.15 31.39
CA ASP A 171 9.17 55.45 30.87
C ASP A 171 8.74 55.66 29.41
N VAL A 172 8.97 56.88 28.90
CA VAL A 172 8.76 57.24 27.50
C VAL A 172 9.95 58.05 27.01
N VAL A 173 10.83 57.41 26.22
CA VAL A 173 11.98 58.04 25.58
C VAL A 173 11.71 58.18 24.08
N ASN A 174 11.92 59.38 23.56
CA ASN A 174 12.09 59.62 22.13
C ASN A 174 13.45 60.30 21.99
N ALA A 175 14.41 59.63 21.34
CA ALA A 175 15.79 60.08 21.27
C ALA A 175 15.90 61.25 20.28
N GLY A 176 15.77 61.02 18.98
CA GLY A 176 15.45 62.07 18.01
C GLY A 176 16.14 61.92 16.66
N ALA A 177 17.36 62.43 16.54
CA ALA A 177 18.06 62.44 15.25
C ALA A 177 19.59 62.43 15.39
N GLY A 178 20.16 61.26 15.16
CA GLY A 178 21.59 60.90 15.11
C GLY A 178 21.80 59.55 15.80
N ASP A 179 23.04 59.03 15.82
CA ASP A 179 23.32 57.66 16.30
C ASP A 179 23.16 57.54 17.84
N ASP A 180 21.94 57.25 18.30
CA ASP A 180 21.52 57.33 19.69
C ASP A 180 21.68 55.98 20.45
N ALA A 181 21.77 56.06 21.77
CA ALA A 181 21.88 54.91 22.66
C ALA A 181 20.93 55.02 23.84
N VAL A 182 19.79 54.35 23.71
CA VAL A 182 18.68 54.38 24.66
C VAL A 182 18.63 53.07 25.45
N TYR A 183 18.47 53.21 26.76
CA TYR A 183 18.22 52.12 27.69
C TYR A 183 16.94 52.46 28.46
N GLY A 184 15.96 51.55 28.47
CA GLY A 184 14.76 51.70 29.28
C GLY A 184 15.10 51.81 30.77
N ARG A 185 16.02 50.95 31.23
CA ARG A 185 16.60 51.03 32.58
C ARG A 185 18.02 51.63 32.60
N TYR A 186 18.99 50.88 33.10
CA TYR A 186 20.39 51.31 33.25
C TYR A 186 21.28 50.72 32.17
N ARG A 187 22.41 51.38 31.85
CA ARG A 187 23.37 50.83 30.87
C ARG A 187 23.81 49.41 31.21
N ILE A 188 23.54 48.52 30.27
CA ILE A 188 24.03 47.14 30.24
C ILE A 188 24.92 46.92 28.99
N GLU A 189 25.89 46.00 29.11
CA GLU A 189 26.68 45.54 27.96
C GLU A 189 25.78 44.71 27.04
N LEU A 190 25.82 44.92 25.72
CA LEU A 190 24.91 44.26 24.76
C LEU A 190 24.83 42.73 24.95
N THR A 191 25.98 42.06 25.04
CA THR A 191 26.01 40.59 25.25
C THR A 191 25.51 40.14 26.63
N ALA A 192 25.27 41.06 27.56
CA ALA A 192 24.63 40.79 28.84
C ALA A 192 23.13 41.14 28.79
N ALA A 193 22.71 42.11 27.98
CA ALA A 193 21.30 42.43 27.71
C ALA A 193 20.60 41.24 27.05
N VAL A 194 21.08 40.78 25.89
CA VAL A 194 20.52 39.62 25.17
C VAL A 194 20.43 38.41 26.09
N ARG A 195 21.53 38.03 26.77
CA ARG A 195 21.53 36.90 27.73
C ARG A 195 20.67 37.10 28.97
N ALA A 196 20.32 38.33 29.35
CA ALA A 196 19.38 38.58 30.43
C ALA A 196 17.95 38.33 29.92
N GLY A 197 17.61 38.83 28.74
CA GLY A 197 16.33 38.58 28.08
C GLY A 197 15.99 37.09 28.03
N GLU A 198 16.86 36.28 27.41
CA GLU A 198 16.79 34.81 27.35
C GLU A 198 16.57 34.04 28.67
N SER A 199 16.70 34.68 29.84
CA SER A 199 16.74 33.95 31.12
C SER A 199 16.10 34.61 32.32
N GLU A 200 15.56 35.82 32.16
CA GLU A 200 14.80 36.50 33.21
C GLU A 200 13.31 36.12 33.16
N LEU A 201 12.59 36.34 34.27
CA LEU A 201 11.17 36.03 34.36
C LEU A 201 10.38 37.29 34.03
N SER A 202 9.62 37.29 32.93
CA SER A 202 8.72 38.39 32.55
C SER A 202 7.86 38.86 33.73
N ALA A 203 7.84 40.17 33.96
CA ALA A 203 6.95 40.79 34.93
C ALA A 203 5.50 40.83 34.44
N ASN A 204 5.29 40.78 33.12
CA ASN A 204 4.00 41.00 32.45
C ASN A 204 3.24 42.24 32.95
N GLU A 205 3.98 43.28 33.32
CA GLU A 205 3.50 44.63 33.57
C GLU A 205 3.65 45.47 32.29
N LYS A 206 3.28 46.76 32.31
CA LYS A 206 3.52 47.64 31.16
C LYS A 206 4.92 48.22 31.33
N GLY A 207 5.79 48.06 30.34
CA GLY A 207 7.16 48.57 30.39
C GLY A 207 7.33 49.92 29.72
N ASP A 208 8.52 50.11 29.17
CA ASP A 208 9.05 51.32 28.57
C ASP A 208 8.58 51.52 27.12
N PHE A 209 8.60 52.77 26.67
CA PHE A 209 8.49 53.11 25.25
C PHE A 209 9.76 53.82 24.81
N LEU A 210 10.51 53.21 23.89
CA LEU A 210 11.78 53.72 23.40
C LEU A 210 11.66 53.93 21.88
N SER A 211 11.89 55.16 21.43
CA SER A 211 12.00 55.48 20.01
C SER A 211 13.37 56.11 19.74
N GLY A 212 14.07 55.61 18.73
CA GLY A 212 15.33 56.15 18.21
C GLY A 212 15.06 57.43 17.40
N GLY A 213 14.78 57.27 16.11
CA GLY A 213 14.39 58.34 15.19
C GLY A 213 15.22 58.31 13.90
N ASP A 214 15.75 59.45 13.46
CA ASP A 214 16.62 59.52 12.27
C ASP A 214 18.09 59.20 12.67
N GLY A 215 18.55 57.95 12.64
CA GLY A 215 19.89 57.58 13.10
C GLY A 215 20.21 56.09 13.02
N ASN A 216 21.47 55.72 13.28
CA ASN A 216 21.85 54.32 13.49
C ASN A 216 21.83 54.02 15.00
N ASP A 217 20.66 53.63 15.49
CA ASP A 217 20.29 53.65 16.89
C ASP A 217 20.47 52.32 17.59
N ARG A 218 20.53 52.41 18.93
CA ARG A 218 20.53 51.22 19.78
C ARG A 218 19.58 51.40 20.95
N LEU A 219 18.54 50.60 20.96
CA LEU A 219 17.47 50.59 21.96
C LEU A 219 17.55 49.29 22.76
N ILE A 220 17.61 49.39 24.09
CA ILE A 220 17.66 48.22 24.99
C ILE A 220 16.60 48.37 26.08
N GLY A 221 15.61 47.49 26.06
CA GLY A 221 14.54 47.38 27.05
C GLY A 221 14.95 46.64 28.33
N ALA A 222 13.97 45.99 28.96
CA ALA A 222 14.02 45.55 30.34
C ALA A 222 13.41 44.15 30.57
N SER A 223 12.49 44.02 31.53
CA SER A 223 11.87 42.76 31.98
C SER A 223 10.33 42.86 32.00
N GLU A 224 9.82 43.85 31.27
CA GLU A 224 8.44 44.32 31.23
C GLU A 224 7.98 44.32 29.76
N ARG A 225 6.71 44.67 29.49
CA ARG A 225 6.24 44.78 28.09
C ARG A 225 6.63 46.11 27.48
N ASP A 226 7.73 46.09 26.76
CA ASP A 226 8.33 47.26 26.15
C ASP A 226 7.80 47.48 24.72
N ALA A 227 8.02 48.70 24.22
CA ALA A 227 7.82 49.06 22.82
C ALA A 227 9.07 49.78 22.32
N LEU A 228 9.80 49.15 21.41
CA LEU A 228 11.05 49.64 20.83
C LEU A 228 10.82 49.94 19.35
N LEU A 229 11.19 51.15 18.93
CA LEU A 229 10.98 51.64 17.57
C LEU A 229 12.26 52.31 17.08
N GLY A 230 13.00 51.67 16.18
CA GLY A 230 14.26 52.15 15.63
C GLY A 230 14.10 53.51 14.97
N GLY A 231 13.58 53.53 13.74
CA GLY A 231 13.21 54.73 13.03
C GLY A 231 13.70 54.71 11.60
N ALA A 232 14.89 55.25 11.32
CA ALA A 232 15.50 55.25 10.00
C ALA A 232 17.03 55.17 10.08
N GLY A 233 17.58 53.98 9.85
CA GLY A 233 19.03 53.73 9.84
C GLY A 233 19.34 52.24 9.75
N GLU A 234 20.52 51.82 10.23
CA GLU A 234 20.74 50.41 10.60
C GLU A 234 20.79 50.34 12.14
N ASP A 235 19.71 49.86 12.72
CA ASP A 235 19.42 49.88 14.14
C ASP A 235 19.72 48.55 14.84
N LEU A 236 19.68 48.60 16.16
CA LEU A 236 19.87 47.46 17.06
C LEU A 236 18.90 47.56 18.24
N LEU A 237 17.86 46.74 18.21
CA LEU A 237 16.84 46.64 19.24
C LEU A 237 17.09 45.38 20.08
N VAL A 238 16.97 45.50 21.40
CA VAL A 238 16.93 44.36 22.33
C VAL A 238 15.74 44.59 23.26
N GLY A 239 14.68 43.77 23.16
CA GLY A 239 13.52 43.84 24.04
C GLY A 239 13.92 43.51 25.47
N GLY A 240 14.13 42.22 25.72
CA GLY A 240 14.58 41.70 27.00
C GLY A 240 13.76 40.47 27.39
N ALA A 241 13.04 40.54 28.49
CA ALA A 241 12.06 39.51 28.84
C ALA A 241 10.70 40.18 29.01
N GLY A 242 9.67 39.78 28.29
CA GLY A 242 8.49 40.62 28.17
C GLY A 242 7.31 39.97 27.46
N GLU A 243 6.58 40.80 26.73
CA GLU A 243 5.70 40.49 25.58
C GLU A 243 5.83 41.77 24.74
N ASP A 244 6.98 41.89 24.10
CA ASP A 244 7.57 43.13 23.61
C ASP A 244 7.16 43.43 22.16
N ASN A 245 7.36 44.68 21.75
CA ASN A 245 6.88 45.17 20.46
C ASN A 245 8.03 45.92 19.80
N LEU A 246 8.79 45.22 18.97
CA LEU A 246 10.00 45.70 18.31
C LEU A 246 9.67 46.06 16.85
N PHE A 247 10.09 47.25 16.43
CA PHE A 247 9.96 47.70 15.06
C PHE A 247 11.28 48.34 14.64
N GLY A 248 11.88 47.87 13.56
CA GLY A 248 13.02 48.52 12.93
C GLY A 248 12.63 49.90 12.42
N ASP A 249 12.03 49.95 11.23
CA ASP A 249 11.77 51.19 10.49
C ASP A 249 10.55 52.03 10.92
N LEU A 250 9.89 51.75 12.06
CA LEU A 250 8.63 52.46 12.40
C LEU A 250 8.88 53.84 13.02
N PRO A 251 8.64 54.97 12.32
CA PRO A 251 9.04 56.29 12.80
C PRO A 251 7.87 56.90 13.60
N TYR A 252 7.77 56.54 14.88
CA TYR A 252 6.62 56.91 15.74
C TYR A 252 7.06 57.30 17.16
N GLY A 253 6.89 58.59 17.50
CA GLY A 253 7.13 59.10 18.85
C GLY A 253 5.88 59.11 19.74
N ALA A 254 6.03 58.79 21.03
CA ALA A 254 4.94 58.83 22.02
C ALA A 254 4.84 60.20 22.71
N ASN A 255 3.61 60.76 22.78
CA ASN A 255 3.36 62.06 23.43
C ASN A 255 3.30 61.99 24.98
N GLY A 256 3.60 60.83 25.55
CA GLY A 256 3.59 60.56 26.99
C GLY A 256 2.96 59.21 27.35
N HIS A 257 2.86 58.92 28.64
CA HIS A 257 2.52 57.60 29.23
C HIS A 257 1.23 56.89 28.76
N GLY A 258 0.36 57.58 28.02
CA GLY A 258 -0.94 57.08 27.55
C GLY A 258 -0.88 56.19 26.31
N TRP A 259 0.32 55.79 25.87
CA TRP A 259 0.50 54.92 24.72
C TRP A 259 -0.11 53.51 24.91
N THR A 260 -0.55 52.91 23.81
CA THR A 260 -1.09 51.55 23.73
C THR A 260 -0.71 50.90 22.42
N VAL A 261 -0.30 49.63 22.46
CA VAL A 261 -0.17 48.76 21.29
C VAL A 261 -1.39 47.84 21.24
N THR A 262 -2.01 47.68 20.07
CA THR A 262 -3.13 46.75 19.85
C THR A 262 -2.75 45.74 18.77
N ARG A 263 -2.53 44.50 19.20
CA ARG A 263 -2.24 43.34 18.34
C ARG A 263 -3.55 42.73 17.81
N THR A 264 -3.66 42.52 16.50
CA THR A 264 -4.84 41.93 15.84
C THR A 264 -4.42 40.80 14.90
N ILE A 265 -5.10 39.66 14.99
CA ILE A 265 -4.89 38.48 14.13
C ILE A 265 -6.14 38.25 13.29
N THR A 266 -6.00 38.16 11.96
CA THR A 266 -7.12 38.02 11.02
C THR A 266 -6.83 36.89 10.01
N PRO A 267 -7.63 35.81 9.97
CA PRO A 267 -7.52 34.81 8.91
C PRO A 267 -7.97 35.37 7.56
N LEU A 268 -7.17 35.19 6.50
CA LEU A 268 -7.52 35.54 5.12
C LEU A 268 -7.01 34.48 4.16
N ASP A 269 -7.92 33.90 3.36
CA ASP A 269 -7.64 32.92 2.29
C ASP A 269 -6.83 31.66 2.69
N GLY A 270 -6.74 31.37 3.99
CA GLY A 270 -6.03 30.21 4.57
C GLY A 270 -4.87 30.61 5.47
N LEU A 271 -4.33 31.82 5.27
CA LEU A 271 -3.17 32.36 5.99
C LEU A 271 -3.61 33.28 7.14
N LEU A 272 -2.78 33.41 8.17
CA LEU A 272 -3.00 34.36 9.26
C LEU A 272 -2.32 35.69 8.92
N ARG A 273 -3.07 36.80 8.97
CA ARG A 273 -2.52 38.15 8.84
C ARG A 273 -2.50 38.85 10.19
N TYR A 274 -1.33 39.35 10.55
CA TYR A 274 -1.07 40.07 11.78
C TYR A 274 -1.09 41.57 11.49
N ALA A 275 -1.62 42.36 12.43
CA ALA A 275 -1.71 43.80 12.30
C ALA A 275 -1.55 44.48 13.66
N VAL A 276 -0.70 45.50 13.72
CA VAL A 276 -0.43 46.28 14.93
C VAL A 276 -0.96 47.70 14.78
N GLU A 277 -1.77 48.15 15.74
CA GLU A 277 -2.24 49.53 15.83
C GLU A 277 -1.65 50.23 17.07
N PHE A 278 -0.81 51.25 16.85
CA PHE A 278 -0.30 52.15 17.88
C PHE A 278 -1.24 53.33 18.15
N SER A 279 -1.51 53.62 19.43
CA SER A 279 -2.29 54.80 19.84
C SER A 279 -1.59 55.56 20.97
N GLY A 280 -1.75 56.89 21.01
CA GLY A 280 -1.19 57.78 22.03
C GLY A 280 0.05 58.58 21.60
N GLY A 281 0.69 58.22 20.49
CA GLY A 281 1.80 58.95 19.86
C GLY A 281 1.41 59.76 18.62
N VAL A 282 2.43 60.12 17.85
CA VAL A 282 2.37 60.82 16.56
C VAL A 282 3.32 60.09 15.61
N LEU A 283 2.83 59.71 14.43
CA LEU A 283 3.71 59.32 13.32
C LEU A 283 4.61 60.51 12.98
N GLU A 284 5.91 60.27 12.97
CA GLU A 284 6.93 61.23 12.54
C GLU A 284 6.81 61.42 11.00
N ALA A 285 7.69 62.21 10.38
CA ALA A 285 7.62 62.41 8.93
C ALA A 285 7.95 61.11 8.18
N PRO A 286 7.29 60.77 7.05
CA PRO A 286 7.62 59.58 6.28
C PRO A 286 9.09 59.59 5.84
N ILE A 287 9.82 58.57 6.27
CA ILE A 287 11.25 58.39 6.03
C ILE A 287 11.50 57.92 4.58
N PRO A 288 12.63 58.30 3.93
CA PRO A 288 12.85 57.97 2.52
C PRO A 288 13.71 56.72 2.24
N GLU A 289 14.43 56.21 3.25
CA GLU A 289 15.40 55.12 3.18
C GLU A 289 15.37 54.42 4.55
N GLY A 290 14.59 53.34 4.69
CA GLY A 290 14.84 52.34 5.73
C GLY A 290 16.06 51.48 5.35
N ALA A 291 16.63 50.79 6.32
CA ALA A 291 17.74 49.87 6.06
C ALA A 291 17.77 48.72 7.08
N GLY A 292 18.45 47.64 6.71
CA GLY A 292 18.40 46.39 7.47
C GLY A 292 18.86 46.51 8.93
N ASP A 293 18.04 46.01 9.84
CA ASP A 293 18.05 46.13 11.29
C ASP A 293 18.40 44.82 12.03
N ALA A 294 18.62 44.91 13.35
CA ALA A 294 18.80 43.73 14.20
C ALA A 294 17.94 43.81 15.44
N LEU A 295 16.98 42.90 15.53
CA LEU A 295 16.03 42.77 16.62
C LEU A 295 16.38 41.50 17.41
N TYR A 296 16.54 41.64 18.72
CA TYR A 296 16.61 40.52 19.67
C TYR A 296 15.44 40.70 20.63
N ALA A 297 14.35 39.95 20.49
CA ALA A 297 13.17 40.17 21.31
C ALA A 297 13.39 39.60 22.72
N GLY A 298 13.55 38.29 22.85
CA GLY A 298 14.10 37.59 24.01
C GLY A 298 13.13 36.57 24.62
N ALA A 299 12.62 36.80 25.84
CA ALA A 299 11.78 35.80 26.52
C ALA A 299 10.37 36.28 26.83
N GLY A 300 9.41 35.77 26.06
CA GLY A 300 7.98 36.03 26.16
C GLY A 300 7.35 36.20 24.78
N ALA A 301 6.02 36.36 24.69
CA ALA A 301 5.31 36.39 23.41
C ALA A 301 5.47 37.74 22.69
N ASP A 302 6.50 37.84 21.87
CA ASP A 302 7.05 39.07 21.31
C ASP A 302 6.61 39.27 19.86
N TRP A 303 6.53 40.54 19.45
CA TRP A 303 6.08 40.94 18.11
C TRP A 303 7.14 41.85 17.48
N SER A 304 7.85 41.36 16.47
CA SER A 304 9.04 41.96 15.85
C SER A 304 8.87 42.18 14.35
N PHE A 305 9.12 43.40 13.90
CA PHE A 305 9.02 43.77 12.48
C PHE A 305 10.30 44.49 12.06
N GLY A 306 10.92 44.03 10.98
CA GLY A 306 12.10 44.64 10.36
C GLY A 306 11.75 45.94 9.64
N GLY A 307 11.57 45.87 8.32
CA GLY A 307 11.09 46.98 7.50
C GLY A 307 11.56 46.94 6.05
N ASP A 308 12.19 48.03 5.60
CA ASP A 308 12.85 48.14 4.30
C ASP A 308 14.34 47.73 4.43
N GLY A 309 14.73 46.55 3.95
CA GLY A 309 16.12 46.13 3.79
C GLY A 309 16.47 44.83 4.49
N ASP A 310 17.72 44.35 4.31
CA ASP A 310 18.12 43.03 4.81
C ASP A 310 18.19 42.94 6.36
N ASP A 311 17.18 42.35 6.97
CA ASP A 311 16.99 42.29 8.43
C ASP A 311 17.59 41.07 9.13
N PHE A 312 17.68 41.15 10.45
CA PHE A 312 17.98 40.02 11.34
C PHE A 312 17.07 40.08 12.57
N ILE A 313 16.30 39.04 12.81
CA ILE A 313 15.37 38.92 13.93
C ILE A 313 15.65 37.61 14.67
N ASP A 314 15.90 37.72 15.97
CA ASP A 314 16.08 36.62 16.93
C ASP A 314 14.96 36.80 17.97
N ALA A 315 13.87 36.03 17.84
CA ALA A 315 12.67 36.21 18.66
C ALA A 315 12.89 35.62 20.06
N GLY A 316 13.48 34.43 20.17
CA GLY A 316 14.10 33.88 21.38
C GLY A 316 13.31 32.72 21.99
N SER A 317 12.40 33.02 22.93
CA SER A 317 11.54 32.01 23.54
C SER A 317 10.18 32.56 23.98
N GLY A 318 9.16 32.23 23.20
CA GLY A 318 7.80 32.74 23.32
C GLY A 318 6.90 32.05 22.29
N ASP A 319 5.65 32.48 22.19
CA ASP A 319 4.83 32.18 21.01
C ASP A 319 4.85 33.47 20.16
N ASP A 320 5.85 33.61 19.30
CA ASP A 320 6.29 34.90 18.75
C ASP A 320 5.73 35.20 17.36
N VAL A 321 5.79 36.46 16.96
CA VAL A 321 5.39 36.92 15.62
C VAL A 321 6.47 37.81 15.04
N SER A 322 7.18 37.31 14.03
CA SER A 322 8.28 38.03 13.37
C SER A 322 7.99 38.27 11.89
N SER A 323 8.37 39.43 11.37
CA SER A 323 8.24 39.78 9.95
C SER A 323 9.49 40.53 9.46
N GLY A 324 10.08 40.09 8.34
CA GLY A 324 11.13 40.85 7.63
C GLY A 324 10.57 42.07 6.90
N GLU A 325 9.48 41.84 6.14
CA GLU A 325 8.73 42.78 5.29
C GLU A 325 9.30 43.04 3.87
N ALA A 326 10.56 43.47 3.71
CA ALA A 326 11.08 43.84 2.39
C ALA A 326 12.62 43.80 2.29
N GLY A 327 13.19 42.61 2.26
CA GLY A 327 14.64 42.43 2.26
C GLY A 327 15.08 41.04 1.83
N ALA A 328 16.29 40.67 2.23
CA ALA A 328 16.75 39.29 2.23
C ALA A 328 17.15 38.97 3.67
N ASP A 329 16.20 38.41 4.39
CA ASP A 329 16.07 38.55 5.83
C ASP A 329 16.42 37.24 6.55
N ILE A 330 16.76 37.36 7.83
CA ILE A 330 17.10 36.22 8.67
C ILE A 330 16.20 36.26 9.91
N LEU A 331 15.23 35.36 9.97
CA LEU A 331 14.29 35.20 11.08
C LEU A 331 14.57 33.89 11.82
N ILE A 332 14.72 33.99 13.13
CA ILE A 332 14.86 32.86 14.05
C ILE A 332 13.74 33.00 15.10
N GLY A 333 12.84 32.03 15.17
CA GLY A 333 11.81 31.95 16.21
C GLY A 333 12.45 31.58 17.55
N GLY A 334 12.68 30.30 17.76
CA GLY A 334 13.57 29.77 18.78
C GLY A 334 12.93 28.68 19.63
N ALA A 335 11.96 29.02 20.48
CA ALA A 335 11.35 28.06 21.40
C ALA A 335 9.94 28.47 21.90
N GLY A 336 8.94 28.01 21.17
CA GLY A 336 7.50 28.03 21.44
C GLY A 336 6.76 27.91 20.10
N ASP A 337 5.45 28.19 20.01
CA ASP A 337 4.72 28.03 18.74
C ASP A 337 4.79 29.35 17.92
N ASP A 338 5.81 29.49 17.05
CA ASP A 338 6.20 30.76 16.42
C ASP A 338 5.56 31.02 15.03
N PHE A 339 5.40 32.30 14.67
CA PHE A 339 4.93 32.74 13.34
C PHE A 339 5.94 33.66 12.66
N LEU A 340 6.62 33.17 11.62
CA LEU A 340 7.67 33.88 10.89
C LEU A 340 7.20 34.24 9.48
N ILE A 341 7.35 35.51 9.10
CA ILE A 341 7.04 36.05 7.77
C ILE A 341 8.33 36.60 7.16
N GLY A 342 8.68 36.14 5.97
CA GLY A 342 9.70 36.79 5.13
C GLY A 342 9.17 38.10 4.58
N ASP A 343 8.72 38.08 3.33
CA ASP A 343 8.22 39.24 2.62
C ASP A 343 6.78 39.69 2.96
N SER A 344 6.48 40.96 2.66
CA SER A 344 5.18 41.61 2.87
C SER A 344 4.07 41.24 1.86
N GLY A 345 4.03 39.97 1.44
CA GLY A 345 2.96 39.40 0.61
C GLY A 345 3.32 39.23 -0.88
N PRO A 346 2.69 38.27 -1.59
CA PRO A 346 3.15 37.82 -2.90
C PRO A 346 3.07 38.88 -4.01
N GLY A 347 4.22 39.15 -4.64
CA GLY A 347 4.34 39.89 -5.90
C GLY A 347 4.62 41.38 -5.75
N GLY A 348 5.51 41.75 -4.84
CA GLY A 348 6.08 43.08 -4.76
C GLY A 348 7.15 43.33 -5.85
N THR A 349 8.09 44.23 -5.55
CA THR A 349 9.28 44.47 -6.39
C THR A 349 10.55 44.64 -5.54
N SER A 350 10.47 44.20 -4.29
CA SER A 350 11.48 44.26 -3.23
C SER A 350 11.85 42.85 -2.74
N ASP A 351 11.04 41.89 -3.13
CA ASP A 351 10.98 40.50 -2.72
C ASP A 351 12.38 39.85 -2.86
N GLY A 352 12.87 39.26 -1.77
CA GLY A 352 14.26 38.82 -1.64
C GLY A 352 14.39 37.33 -1.38
N GLY A 353 15.46 36.90 -0.71
CA GLY A 353 15.71 35.47 -0.48
C GLY A 353 16.00 35.25 1.00
N ASP A 354 15.02 34.71 1.71
CA ASP A 354 14.95 34.73 3.16
C ASP A 354 15.44 33.44 3.82
N TYR A 355 15.81 33.54 5.08
CA TYR A 355 16.13 32.42 5.96
C TYR A 355 15.18 32.44 7.15
N LEU A 356 14.29 31.47 7.25
CA LEU A 356 13.34 31.30 8.34
C LEU A 356 13.67 29.99 9.08
N ASP A 357 13.85 30.07 10.39
CA ASP A 357 14.21 28.96 11.30
C ASP A 357 13.27 29.01 12.50
N GLY A 358 12.24 28.16 12.50
CA GLY A 358 11.18 28.12 13.52
C GLY A 358 11.74 27.81 14.89
N GLY A 359 12.49 26.71 14.99
CA GLY A 359 13.24 26.36 16.19
C GLY A 359 12.67 25.12 16.86
N ALA A 360 11.84 25.28 17.89
CA ALA A 360 11.30 24.16 18.67
C ALA A 360 9.88 24.47 19.17
N GLY A 361 8.89 24.02 18.41
CA GLY A 361 7.52 24.51 18.48
C GLY A 361 6.54 23.71 17.63
N ASN A 362 5.46 24.35 17.22
CA ASN A 362 4.63 23.94 16.08
C ASN A 362 4.51 25.19 15.21
N ASP A 363 5.54 25.43 14.42
CA ASP A 363 5.84 26.75 13.88
C ASP A 363 5.15 26.99 12.54
N THR A 364 4.94 28.25 12.19
CA THR A 364 4.37 28.65 10.89
C THR A 364 5.30 29.63 10.19
N LEU A 365 5.95 29.16 9.12
CA LEU A 365 6.90 29.92 8.32
C LEU A 365 6.27 30.23 6.96
N GLN A 366 6.27 31.51 6.59
CA GLN A 366 5.76 32.01 5.30
C GLN A 366 6.79 32.96 4.69
N ALA A 367 7.58 32.50 3.71
CA ALA A 367 8.61 33.34 3.08
C ALA A 367 8.04 34.24 1.96
N ASP A 368 7.00 33.78 1.27
CA ASP A 368 6.29 34.40 0.13
C ASP A 368 7.09 34.53 -1.18
N GLY A 369 8.29 35.13 -1.18
CA GLY A 369 8.79 35.89 -2.34
C GLY A 369 10.18 35.61 -2.92
N GLY A 370 10.80 34.44 -2.73
CA GLY A 370 12.25 34.31 -3.00
C GLY A 370 12.81 33.00 -3.54
N ASP A 371 14.14 32.88 -3.43
CA ASP A 371 14.84 31.58 -3.41
C ASP A 371 15.13 31.28 -1.93
N ASP A 372 14.12 30.80 -1.20
CA ASP A 372 14.11 30.87 0.27
C ASP A 372 14.68 29.64 0.97
N VAL A 373 14.99 29.76 2.27
CA VAL A 373 15.43 28.67 3.14
C VAL A 373 14.51 28.57 4.35
N LEU A 374 13.79 27.45 4.46
CA LEU A 374 12.83 27.20 5.53
C LEU A 374 13.27 25.99 6.36
N ILE A 375 13.33 26.17 7.66
CA ILE A 375 13.61 25.14 8.66
C ILE A 375 12.52 25.23 9.72
N GLY A 376 11.70 24.18 9.87
CA GLY A 376 10.75 24.09 10.98
C GLY A 376 11.52 23.83 12.28
N GLY A 377 11.83 22.56 12.52
CA GLY A 377 12.62 22.10 13.65
C GLY A 377 11.87 20.96 14.36
N PRO A 378 12.11 20.70 15.66
CA PRO A 378 11.35 19.71 16.41
C PRO A 378 9.90 20.13 16.70
N GLY A 379 8.97 19.70 15.86
CA GLY A 379 7.58 20.14 15.90
C GLY A 379 6.57 19.37 15.04
N ILE A 380 5.58 20.14 14.58
CA ILE A 380 4.59 19.81 13.54
C ILE A 380 4.37 21.12 12.80
N ASP A 381 5.25 21.40 11.84
CA ASP A 381 5.41 22.75 11.34
C ASP A 381 4.69 22.96 10.01
N PHE A 382 4.33 24.22 9.72
CA PHE A 382 3.76 24.64 8.45
C PHE A 382 4.73 25.55 7.72
N LEU A 383 5.22 25.08 6.57
CA LEU A 383 6.24 25.76 5.77
C LEU A 383 5.65 26.17 4.42
N ALA A 384 5.57 27.47 4.14
CA ALA A 384 5.17 28.01 2.85
C ALA A 384 6.33 28.83 2.26
N GLY A 385 7.04 28.26 1.28
CA GLY A 385 8.08 28.96 0.54
C GLY A 385 7.47 30.10 -0.27
N GLY A 386 6.74 29.76 -1.34
CA GLY A 386 5.88 30.73 -2.03
C GLY A 386 6.15 30.72 -3.53
N THR A 387 6.88 31.72 -4.03
CA THR A 387 7.31 31.77 -5.44
C THR A 387 8.82 31.89 -5.60
N GLY A 388 9.43 30.81 -6.10
CA GLY A 388 10.80 30.78 -6.59
C GLY A 388 11.40 29.42 -6.31
N ARG A 389 12.67 29.33 -5.90
CA ARG A 389 13.35 28.04 -5.73
C ARG A 389 13.80 27.78 -4.30
N ASP A 390 12.86 27.26 -3.53
CA ASP A 390 13.01 27.15 -2.08
C ASP A 390 13.82 25.93 -1.63
N ILE A 391 14.31 25.98 -0.39
CA ILE A 391 15.08 24.94 0.27
C ILE A 391 14.44 24.63 1.62
N TYR A 392 13.80 23.47 1.71
CA TYR A 392 13.27 22.92 2.95
C TYR A 392 14.33 22.03 3.59
N VAL A 393 14.77 22.37 4.81
CA VAL A 393 15.75 21.58 5.57
C VAL A 393 15.03 20.73 6.60
N PHE A 394 15.36 19.44 6.66
CA PHE A 394 14.69 18.49 7.54
C PHE A 394 15.67 17.47 8.13
N ASN A 395 15.57 17.23 9.44
CA ASN A 395 16.48 16.39 10.25
C ASN A 395 15.71 15.30 11.01
N ARG A 396 16.42 14.45 11.76
CA ARG A 396 15.78 13.45 12.61
C ARG A 396 15.31 14.04 13.93
N GLY A 397 14.07 13.73 14.31
CA GLY A 397 13.39 14.28 15.47
C GLY A 397 12.68 15.60 15.20
N ASP A 398 12.62 16.03 13.93
CA ASP A 398 11.89 17.22 13.51
C ASP A 398 10.37 16.97 13.51
N GLY A 399 9.91 15.72 13.33
CA GLY A 399 8.49 15.37 13.46
C GLY A 399 7.75 15.33 12.12
N THR A 400 6.53 15.88 12.04
CA THR A 400 5.67 15.71 10.85
C THR A 400 5.18 17.05 10.31
N ASP A 401 5.85 17.54 9.26
CA ASP A 401 5.65 18.90 8.77
C ASP A 401 4.82 18.93 7.48
N THR A 402 4.16 20.06 7.24
CA THR A 402 3.40 20.32 6.02
C THR A 402 4.08 21.42 5.20
N VAL A 403 4.44 21.11 3.96
CA VAL A 403 4.97 22.08 3.00
C VAL A 403 3.88 22.47 2.01
N PHE A 404 3.69 23.78 1.85
CA PHE A 404 2.83 24.38 0.84
C PHE A 404 3.68 25.21 -0.13
N ASP A 405 4.08 24.58 -1.24
CA ASP A 405 4.92 25.18 -2.27
C ASP A 405 4.10 25.47 -3.52
N THR A 406 3.88 26.76 -3.82
CA THR A 406 3.14 27.22 -5.01
C THR A 406 4.08 27.43 -6.19
N ALA A 407 4.56 26.31 -6.75
CA ALA A 407 5.29 26.30 -8.01
C ALA A 407 4.60 27.20 -9.06
N ASP A 408 5.36 28.15 -9.64
CA ASP A 408 4.90 28.95 -10.80
C ASP A 408 4.45 28.00 -11.92
N ASP A 409 3.37 28.38 -12.63
CA ASP A 409 2.44 27.50 -13.37
C ASP A 409 3.05 26.72 -14.58
N ASP A 410 4.38 26.63 -14.72
CA ASP A 410 5.08 25.86 -15.76
C ASP A 410 5.81 24.61 -15.20
N PRO A 411 5.14 23.43 -15.14
CA PRO A 411 5.78 22.18 -14.74
C PRO A 411 6.96 21.76 -15.64
N ALA A 412 7.20 22.40 -16.80
CA ALA A 412 8.40 22.17 -17.60
C ALA A 412 9.67 22.86 -17.06
N ASN A 413 9.58 23.84 -16.15
CA ASN A 413 10.74 24.60 -15.68
C ASN A 413 11.45 23.95 -14.47
N VAL A 414 12.09 22.79 -14.72
CA VAL A 414 12.92 22.05 -13.75
C VAL A 414 14.06 22.86 -13.09
N ALA A 415 14.38 24.07 -13.56
CA ALA A 415 15.44 24.90 -12.98
C ALA A 415 14.99 25.66 -11.72
N GLU A 416 13.70 25.92 -11.58
CA GLU A 416 13.07 26.70 -10.51
C GLU A 416 12.40 25.81 -9.45
N ARG A 417 12.48 24.47 -9.56
CA ARG A 417 11.88 23.58 -8.55
C ARG A 417 12.69 23.54 -7.25
N SER A 418 11.95 23.63 -6.15
CA SER A 418 12.42 23.58 -4.76
C SER A 418 13.12 22.27 -4.40
N ILE A 419 13.84 22.29 -3.29
CA ILE A 419 14.80 21.27 -2.87
C ILE A 419 14.50 20.85 -1.43
N VAL A 420 14.55 19.54 -1.17
CA VAL A 420 14.59 19.03 0.21
C VAL A 420 16.04 18.71 0.59
N VAL A 421 16.49 19.16 1.75
CA VAL A 421 17.81 18.85 2.31
C VAL A 421 17.62 17.96 3.55
N ALA A 422 17.93 16.67 3.38
CA ALA A 422 17.90 15.68 4.44
C ALA A 422 19.20 15.72 5.25
N GLY A 423 19.06 15.99 6.55
CA GLY A 423 20.15 16.15 7.52
C GLY A 423 20.95 14.89 7.85
N ASP A 424 21.91 15.05 8.77
CA ASP A 424 22.82 13.99 9.20
C ASP A 424 22.05 12.79 9.79
N GLY A 425 22.26 11.59 9.23
CA GLY A 425 21.64 10.34 9.70
C GLY A 425 20.35 9.94 8.98
N ILE A 426 19.91 10.71 7.99
CA ILE A 426 18.92 10.30 6.99
C ILE A 426 19.68 9.84 5.74
N ASN A 427 19.50 8.58 5.33
CA ASN A 427 20.13 8.03 4.12
C ASN A 427 19.08 7.80 3.02
N ARG A 428 19.51 7.79 1.75
CA ARG A 428 18.63 7.51 0.59
C ARG A 428 17.75 6.26 0.75
N ASN A 429 18.25 5.22 1.41
CA ASN A 429 17.52 3.95 1.62
C ASN A 429 16.52 3.97 2.79
N ASP A 430 16.58 5.00 3.64
CA ASP A 430 15.64 5.18 4.77
C ASP A 430 14.39 5.93 4.32
N VAL A 431 14.44 6.63 3.17
CA VAL A 431 13.34 7.40 2.60
C VAL A 431 12.30 6.48 1.96
N LYS A 432 11.04 6.65 2.35
CA LYS A 432 9.85 6.05 1.71
C LYS A 432 8.93 7.16 1.21
N PHE A 433 8.27 6.92 0.08
CA PHE A 433 7.22 7.81 -0.43
C PHE A 433 5.86 7.19 -0.13
N ARG A 434 4.85 7.98 0.22
CA ARG A 434 3.45 7.53 0.38
C ARG A 434 2.47 8.44 -0.33
N THR A 435 1.27 7.91 -0.58
CA THR A 435 0.14 8.57 -1.25
C THR A 435 -0.62 9.54 -0.33
N GLY A 436 -1.62 10.24 -0.89
CA GLY A 436 -2.25 11.41 -0.28
C GLY A 436 -1.61 12.71 -0.75
N SER A 437 -1.02 13.50 0.16
CA SER A 437 0.05 14.45 -0.20
C SER A 437 1.27 13.67 -0.69
N LEU A 438 2.24 14.33 -1.36
CA LEU A 438 3.56 13.70 -1.54
C LEU A 438 4.23 13.63 -0.17
N VAL A 439 4.11 12.48 0.50
CA VAL A 439 4.68 12.24 1.83
C VAL A 439 6.07 11.65 1.67
N ILE A 440 7.07 12.30 2.23
CA ILE A 440 8.45 11.83 2.33
C ILE A 440 8.67 11.36 3.77
N ASP A 441 8.58 10.05 4.02
CA ASP A 441 8.82 9.42 5.32
C ASP A 441 10.31 9.10 5.48
N PHE A 442 10.92 9.68 6.51
CA PHE A 442 12.31 9.47 6.90
C PHE A 442 12.46 8.39 8.00
N GLY A 443 11.34 7.79 8.41
CA GLY A 443 11.26 6.69 9.38
C GLY A 443 10.88 7.16 10.79
N PRO A 444 10.97 6.28 11.80
CA PRO A 444 10.75 6.65 13.20
C PRO A 444 11.90 7.54 13.73
N ALA A 445 11.57 8.54 14.54
CA ALA A 445 12.53 9.49 15.10
C ALA A 445 13.62 8.80 15.97
N ASP A 446 13.27 7.78 16.76
CA ASP A 446 14.25 6.83 17.29
C ASP A 446 14.30 5.54 16.44
N PRO A 447 15.39 5.26 15.70
CA PRO A 447 15.56 4.01 14.96
C PRO A 447 15.67 2.76 15.85
N ASN A 448 15.66 2.90 17.18
CA ASN A 448 15.62 1.80 18.15
C ASN A 448 14.22 1.61 18.79
N ASP A 449 13.25 2.50 18.54
CA ASP A 449 11.87 2.39 19.03
C ASP A 449 10.87 2.51 17.86
N PRO A 450 10.35 1.39 17.34
CA PRO A 450 9.34 1.39 16.27
C PRO A 450 8.02 2.08 16.63
N GLY A 451 7.78 2.40 17.92
CA GLY A 451 6.62 3.15 18.39
C GLY A 451 6.88 4.66 18.54
N SER A 452 8.07 5.14 18.17
CA SER A 452 8.34 6.58 18.09
C SER A 452 7.45 7.26 17.06
N ALA A 453 7.18 8.56 17.27
CA ALA A 453 6.63 9.41 16.21
C ALA A 453 7.52 9.31 14.95
N ARG A 454 6.90 9.43 13.78
CA ARG A 454 7.57 9.41 12.48
C ARG A 454 8.10 10.80 12.14
N ASP A 455 9.25 10.81 11.50
CA ASP A 455 9.84 11.96 10.86
C ASP A 455 9.36 11.97 9.40
N ALA A 456 8.55 12.94 8.98
CA ALA A 456 7.98 13.01 7.63
C ALA A 456 7.65 14.43 7.16
N VAL A 457 7.72 14.67 5.85
CA VAL A 457 7.31 15.94 5.24
C VAL A 457 6.19 15.70 4.23
N HIS A 458 5.11 16.46 4.36
CA HIS A 458 3.89 16.35 3.55
C HIS A 458 3.79 17.52 2.56
N PHE A 459 4.06 17.27 1.28
CA PHE A 459 3.94 18.28 0.22
C PHE A 459 2.50 18.36 -0.31
N ALA A 460 1.84 19.48 -0.05
CA ALA A 460 0.46 19.74 -0.48
C ALA A 460 0.36 20.01 -1.99
N GLY A 461 -0.74 19.60 -2.63
CA GLY A 461 -1.00 19.86 -4.05
C GLY A 461 -0.53 18.77 -5.04
N PHE A 462 0.00 17.66 -4.53
CA PHE A 462 0.37 16.48 -5.32
C PHE A 462 -0.89 15.80 -5.89
N ASP A 463 -0.85 15.39 -7.16
CA ASP A 463 -1.89 14.56 -7.77
C ASP A 463 -1.37 13.13 -7.90
N GLN A 464 -1.81 12.26 -6.99
CA GLN A 464 -1.47 10.84 -6.99
C GLN A 464 -1.89 10.12 -8.28
N THR A 465 -2.86 10.65 -9.03
CA THR A 465 -3.29 10.06 -10.33
C THR A 465 -2.45 10.54 -11.52
N ASP A 466 -1.64 11.60 -11.34
CA ASP A 466 -0.64 12.05 -12.32
C ASP A 466 0.65 12.50 -11.61
N PRO A 467 1.38 11.55 -10.98
CA PRO A 467 2.59 11.86 -10.23
C PRO A 467 3.71 12.34 -11.17
N ALA A 468 3.67 11.96 -12.44
CA ALA A 468 4.64 12.37 -13.45
C ALA A 468 4.54 13.86 -13.80
N ASN A 469 3.33 14.45 -13.78
CA ASN A 469 3.09 15.85 -14.12
C ASN A 469 2.78 16.77 -12.92
N THR A 470 2.80 16.28 -11.67
CA THR A 470 2.70 17.10 -10.44
C THR A 470 3.99 17.17 -9.57
N PRO A 471 5.15 17.52 -10.15
CA PRO A 471 6.41 17.59 -9.42
C PRO A 471 6.56 18.84 -8.55
N LEU A 472 6.25 18.72 -7.27
CA LEU A 472 6.42 19.78 -6.27
C LEU A 472 7.89 20.03 -5.90
N ILE A 473 8.78 19.05 -6.09
CA ILE A 473 10.21 19.19 -5.80
C ILE A 473 11.10 18.76 -6.98
N GLY A 474 12.31 19.32 -7.05
CA GLY A 474 13.31 18.99 -8.07
C GLY A 474 14.23 17.83 -7.66
N GLU A 475 14.74 17.87 -6.43
CA GLU A 475 15.62 16.85 -5.86
C GLU A 475 15.59 16.84 -4.32
N ILE A 476 15.89 15.66 -3.74
CA ILE A 476 16.24 15.49 -2.32
C ILE A 476 17.76 15.35 -2.24
N ARG A 477 18.42 16.17 -1.42
CA ARG A 477 19.87 16.12 -1.17
C ARG A 477 20.15 15.50 0.20
N PHE A 478 21.15 14.63 0.29
CA PHE A 478 21.55 13.96 1.53
C PHE A 478 22.91 14.49 2.02
N ALA A 479 23.12 14.44 3.34
CA ALA A 479 24.37 14.88 3.98
C ALA A 479 25.65 14.16 3.48
N ASP A 480 25.53 12.95 2.91
CA ASP A 480 26.66 12.22 2.29
C ASP A 480 27.08 12.76 0.91
N GLY A 481 26.34 13.75 0.38
CA GLY A 481 26.56 14.36 -0.93
C GLY A 481 25.89 13.62 -2.10
N SER A 482 25.10 12.58 -1.83
CA SER A 482 24.19 12.00 -2.81
C SER A 482 22.92 12.84 -2.97
N SER A 483 22.20 12.65 -4.07
CA SER A 483 20.85 13.17 -4.25
C SER A 483 19.93 12.16 -4.92
N MET A 484 18.63 12.41 -4.81
CA MET A 484 17.55 11.72 -5.49
C MET A 484 16.83 12.76 -6.34
N SER A 485 16.85 12.62 -7.66
CA SER A 485 16.08 13.50 -8.55
C SER A 485 14.60 13.13 -8.52
N TYR A 486 13.70 14.00 -8.98
CA TYR A 486 12.27 13.61 -9.12
C TYR A 486 12.06 12.33 -9.95
N ALA A 487 12.90 12.07 -10.95
CA ALA A 487 12.85 10.83 -11.73
C ALA A 487 13.34 9.59 -10.93
N ASP A 488 14.22 9.77 -9.95
CA ASP A 488 14.58 8.70 -9.00
C ASP A 488 13.45 8.43 -7.99
N ILE A 489 12.66 9.45 -7.60
CA ILE A 489 11.48 9.30 -6.73
C ILE A 489 10.44 8.43 -7.43
N LEU A 490 10.02 8.81 -8.64
CA LEU A 490 9.07 8.05 -9.45
C LEU A 490 9.55 6.62 -9.76
N ALA A 491 10.85 6.42 -9.95
CA ALA A 491 11.43 5.08 -10.17
C ALA A 491 11.63 4.26 -8.89
N GLN A 492 11.51 4.88 -7.71
CA GLN A 492 11.48 4.17 -6.42
C GLN A 492 10.06 3.76 -6.05
N GLY A 493 9.04 4.51 -6.47
CA GLY A 493 7.64 4.17 -6.23
C GLY A 493 7.13 4.49 -4.83
N PHE A 494 5.82 4.42 -4.62
CA PHE A 494 5.16 4.73 -3.36
C PHE A 494 4.80 3.45 -2.59
N ASP A 495 4.77 3.57 -1.26
CA ASP A 495 4.26 2.53 -0.36
C ASP A 495 2.86 2.94 0.12
N VAL A 496 1.89 2.06 -0.01
CA VAL A 496 0.51 2.22 0.48
C VAL A 496 0.25 1.12 1.50
N ASP A 497 0.12 1.52 2.77
CA ASP A 497 0.01 0.61 3.91
C ASP A 497 -1.41 0.73 4.51
N GLY A 498 -2.17 -0.35 4.47
CA GLY A 498 -3.48 -0.50 5.11
C GLY A 498 -3.41 -0.77 6.62
N SER A 499 -4.47 -1.37 7.16
CA SER A 499 -4.70 -1.60 8.58
C SER A 499 -4.93 -3.08 8.91
N GLU A 500 -5.41 -3.40 10.13
CA GLU A 500 -5.86 -4.77 10.46
C GLU A 500 -7.39 -4.84 10.59
N ALA A 501 -8.06 -4.03 9.75
CA ALA A 501 -9.49 -3.97 9.56
C ALA A 501 -9.80 -3.53 8.11
N ASN A 502 -10.93 -4.01 7.58
CA ASN A 502 -11.43 -3.80 6.22
C ASN A 502 -11.18 -2.40 5.65
N ASP A 503 -10.19 -2.24 4.77
CA ASP A 503 -9.89 -1.01 4.04
C ASP A 503 -10.72 -0.95 2.72
N ASP A 504 -12.04 -0.82 2.90
CA ASP A 504 -13.06 -0.97 1.85
C ASP A 504 -13.63 0.35 1.29
N GLY A 505 -13.25 1.49 1.89
CA GLY A 505 -13.74 2.83 1.53
C GLY A 505 -15.11 3.22 2.09
N GLN A 506 -15.71 2.46 3.01
CA GLN A 506 -17.02 2.80 3.58
C GLN A 506 -16.98 3.97 4.59
N ASP A 507 -15.85 4.23 5.23
CA ASP A 507 -15.64 5.43 6.04
C ASP A 507 -14.18 5.96 6.00
N ALA A 508 -13.85 6.93 6.85
CA ALA A 508 -12.55 7.61 6.84
C ALA A 508 -11.48 6.93 7.71
N ASP A 509 -11.89 5.98 8.56
CA ASP A 509 -10.97 5.13 9.34
C ASP A 509 -10.61 3.85 8.54
N HIS A 510 -11.24 3.65 7.37
CA HIS A 510 -11.19 2.48 6.49
C HIS A 510 -11.18 2.90 4.99
N PRO A 511 -10.13 3.60 4.52
CA PRO A 511 -10.03 4.08 3.12
C PRO A 511 -9.87 2.93 2.11
N GLN A 512 -10.01 3.21 0.81
CA GLN A 512 -9.54 2.29 -0.23
C GLN A 512 -8.03 2.44 -0.40
N LEU A 513 -7.32 1.34 -0.68
CA LEU A 513 -5.88 1.34 -0.85
C LEU A 513 -5.54 1.57 -2.33
N VAL A 514 -5.28 2.83 -2.67
CA VAL A 514 -5.05 3.27 -4.05
C VAL A 514 -3.60 3.73 -4.23
N GLY A 515 -2.92 3.14 -5.21
CA GLY A 515 -1.62 3.55 -5.73
C GLY A 515 -1.69 4.81 -6.60
N THR A 516 -0.83 4.84 -7.62
CA THR A 516 -0.46 6.01 -8.41
C THR A 516 -0.22 5.64 -9.88
N GLY A 517 0.18 6.60 -10.70
CA GLY A 517 0.59 6.36 -12.09
C GLY A 517 2.05 5.91 -12.27
N VAL A 518 2.67 5.29 -11.26
CA VAL A 518 4.00 4.65 -11.31
C VAL A 518 4.05 3.42 -10.37
N VAL A 519 5.12 2.63 -10.47
CA VAL A 519 5.43 1.48 -9.58
C VAL A 519 5.05 1.73 -8.12
N ASP A 520 4.23 0.89 -7.52
CA ASP A 520 3.78 1.01 -6.13
C ASP A 520 3.89 -0.30 -5.33
N ARG A 521 3.69 -0.18 -4.01
CA ARG A 521 3.66 -1.30 -3.05
C ARG A 521 2.46 -1.16 -2.14
N VAL A 522 1.36 -1.82 -2.50
CA VAL A 522 0.07 -1.75 -1.81
C VAL A 522 -0.09 -2.98 -0.93
N ARG A 523 -0.43 -2.78 0.36
CA ARG A 523 -0.56 -3.85 1.35
C ARG A 523 -1.82 -3.67 2.19
N GLY A 524 -2.76 -4.61 2.13
CA GLY A 524 -3.96 -4.64 2.99
C GLY A 524 -3.62 -5.02 4.43
N PHE A 525 -2.87 -6.11 4.60
CA PHE A 525 -2.55 -6.85 5.82
C PHE A 525 -3.69 -7.72 6.36
N GLY A 526 -4.90 -7.20 6.56
CA GLY A 526 -6.01 -8.03 7.00
C GLY A 526 -7.29 -7.27 7.33
N GLY A 527 -8.41 -7.90 6.98
CA GLY A 527 -9.66 -7.20 6.66
C GLY A 527 -10.18 -7.77 5.34
N ASP A 528 -11.43 -7.48 4.98
CA ASP A 528 -11.85 -7.66 3.58
C ASP A 528 -11.60 -6.32 2.89
N ASP A 529 -10.49 -6.21 2.17
CA ASP A 529 -9.87 -4.96 1.70
C ASP A 529 -10.11 -4.71 0.20
N LEU A 530 -9.85 -3.49 -0.26
CA LEU A 530 -9.99 -3.09 -1.67
C LEU A 530 -8.76 -2.32 -2.16
N LEU A 531 -7.96 -2.99 -3.00
CA LEU A 531 -6.67 -2.54 -3.49
C LEU A 531 -6.70 -2.19 -4.99
N PHE A 532 -6.01 -1.10 -5.37
CA PHE A 532 -5.82 -0.67 -6.75
C PHE A 532 -4.37 -0.20 -6.96
N GLY A 533 -3.61 -0.78 -7.89
CA GLY A 533 -2.27 -0.30 -8.29
C GLY A 533 -2.36 0.92 -9.22
N LEU A 534 -3.22 0.81 -10.24
CA LEU A 534 -3.54 1.76 -11.33
C LEU A 534 -2.65 1.64 -12.57
N ALA A 535 -1.39 2.09 -12.51
CA ALA A 535 -0.49 2.01 -13.65
C ALA A 535 0.98 2.05 -13.21
N GLY A 536 1.68 0.94 -13.38
CA GLY A 536 3.03 0.75 -12.87
C GLY A 536 3.54 -0.65 -13.21
N ASP A 537 4.61 -1.07 -12.54
CA ASP A 537 4.92 -2.50 -12.40
C ASP A 537 4.78 -2.76 -10.89
N ASP A 538 3.54 -2.96 -10.45
CA ASP A 538 3.14 -2.78 -9.04
C ASP A 538 3.28 -4.07 -8.22
N ALA A 539 3.35 -3.92 -6.89
CA ALA A 539 3.33 -5.05 -5.96
C ALA A 539 2.14 -4.91 -5.01
N LEU A 540 1.19 -5.84 -5.09
CA LEU A 540 -0.04 -5.85 -4.31
C LEU A 540 -0.12 -7.11 -3.44
N ASP A 541 -0.50 -6.94 -2.18
CA ASP A 541 -0.55 -7.98 -1.13
C ASP A 541 -1.82 -7.71 -0.30
N GLY A 542 -2.89 -8.49 -0.52
CA GLY A 542 -4.15 -8.34 0.19
C GLY A 542 -3.97 -8.70 1.67
N GLY A 543 -3.70 -9.97 1.93
CA GLY A 543 -3.13 -10.46 3.17
C GLY A 543 -4.00 -11.48 3.88
N ALA A 544 -5.11 -11.04 4.49
CA ALA A 544 -5.96 -11.91 5.31
C ALA A 544 -7.41 -11.42 5.46
N GLY A 545 -8.28 -11.94 4.59
CA GLY A 545 -9.71 -11.70 4.50
C GLY A 545 -10.17 -11.93 3.07
N ALA A 546 -11.40 -11.54 2.70
CA ALA A 546 -11.89 -11.75 1.34
C ALA A 546 -11.68 -10.49 0.48
N ASP A 547 -10.51 -10.41 -0.16
CA ASP A 547 -9.99 -9.19 -0.76
C ASP A 547 -10.45 -8.97 -2.21
N GLN A 548 -10.46 -7.71 -2.64
CA GLN A 548 -10.64 -7.33 -4.04
C GLN A 548 -9.43 -6.54 -4.50
N ILE A 549 -8.72 -7.07 -5.49
CA ILE A 549 -7.46 -6.52 -5.97
C ILE A 549 -7.57 -6.23 -7.46
N VAL A 550 -7.19 -5.02 -7.86
CA VAL A 550 -6.95 -4.64 -9.25
C VAL A 550 -5.48 -4.21 -9.36
N GLY A 551 -4.66 -4.89 -10.16
CA GLY A 551 -3.29 -4.45 -10.46
C GLY A 551 -3.36 -3.12 -11.21
N GLY A 552 -3.63 -3.16 -12.51
CA GLY A 552 -4.03 -1.99 -13.26
C GLY A 552 -3.57 -1.99 -14.70
N ALA A 553 -2.30 -1.66 -14.92
CA ALA A 553 -1.70 -1.48 -16.24
C ALA A 553 -0.16 -1.46 -16.19
N GLY A 554 0.45 -2.54 -16.69
CA GLY A 554 1.88 -2.82 -16.61
C GLY A 554 2.11 -4.14 -15.86
N ASN A 555 3.34 -4.50 -15.54
CA ASN A 555 3.65 -5.89 -15.15
C ASN A 555 3.52 -6.06 -13.62
N ASP A 556 2.35 -6.46 -13.16
CA ASP A 556 2.00 -6.45 -11.74
C ASP A 556 2.29 -7.79 -11.04
N ALA A 557 2.66 -7.71 -9.76
CA ALA A 557 2.91 -8.84 -8.88
C ALA A 557 1.90 -8.83 -7.73
N ILE A 558 0.94 -9.75 -7.78
CA ILE A 558 -0.22 -9.78 -6.89
C ILE A 558 -0.21 -11.06 -6.05
N ASP A 559 -0.40 -10.91 -4.74
CA ASP A 559 -0.65 -11.96 -3.76
C ASP A 559 -2.02 -11.67 -3.11
N GLY A 560 -2.99 -12.57 -3.24
CA GLY A 560 -4.32 -12.45 -2.60
C GLY A 560 -4.19 -12.56 -1.09
N GLY A 561 -3.85 -13.75 -0.61
CA GLY A 561 -3.52 -14.00 0.80
C GLY A 561 -4.27 -15.18 1.38
N GLU A 562 -4.65 -15.10 2.66
CA GLU A 562 -5.61 -16.04 3.27
C GLU A 562 -7.04 -15.51 3.04
N GLY A 563 -7.79 -16.08 2.09
CA GLY A 563 -8.99 -15.40 1.60
C GLY A 563 -10.02 -16.20 0.82
N ALA A 564 -10.79 -15.46 0.04
CA ALA A 564 -11.69 -15.97 -1.00
C ALA A 564 -11.85 -14.80 -1.99
N ASP A 565 -10.76 -14.60 -2.72
CA ASP A 565 -10.36 -13.29 -3.22
C ASP A 565 -10.80 -13.09 -4.66
N ILE A 566 -10.89 -11.84 -5.07
CA ILE A 566 -11.22 -11.47 -6.45
C ILE A 566 -10.08 -10.63 -7.00
N VAL A 567 -9.25 -11.25 -7.85
CA VAL A 567 -8.09 -10.62 -8.43
C VAL A 567 -8.31 -10.36 -9.91
N TRP A 568 -8.17 -9.11 -10.30
CA TRP A 568 -8.08 -8.66 -11.68
C TRP A 568 -6.67 -8.13 -11.90
N ALA A 569 -5.89 -8.74 -12.78
CA ALA A 569 -4.52 -8.31 -13.02
C ALA A 569 -4.52 -6.93 -13.69
N ASP A 570 -5.21 -6.78 -14.83
CA ASP A 570 -5.47 -5.48 -15.48
C ASP A 570 -6.90 -4.90 -15.26
N GLU A 571 -7.10 -3.63 -15.63
CA GLU A 571 -8.44 -3.04 -15.81
C GLU A 571 -9.19 -3.52 -17.08
N ASP A 572 -10.48 -3.91 -16.94
CA ASP A 572 -11.39 -4.34 -18.03
C ASP A 572 -11.53 -3.41 -19.24
N ASN A 573 -11.16 -2.13 -19.11
CA ASN A 573 -11.29 -1.13 -20.18
C ASN A 573 -9.94 -0.54 -20.63
N LEU A 574 -8.84 -1.23 -20.30
CA LEU A 574 -7.50 -0.88 -20.71
C LEU A 574 -7.29 -1.02 -22.23
N ALA A 575 -6.20 -0.43 -22.74
CA ALA A 575 -5.80 -0.58 -24.13
C ALA A 575 -4.89 -1.80 -24.28
N ALA A 576 -5.06 -2.59 -25.36
CA ALA A 576 -4.28 -3.80 -25.65
C ALA A 576 -2.75 -3.65 -25.53
N GLU A 577 -2.22 -2.44 -25.71
CA GLU A 577 -0.79 -2.11 -25.57
C GLU A 577 -0.33 -1.66 -24.17
N ALA A 578 -1.24 -1.60 -23.20
CA ALA A 578 -0.98 -1.19 -21.81
C ALA A 578 -1.25 -2.31 -20.80
N HIS A 579 -1.89 -3.41 -21.24
CA HIS A 579 -1.99 -4.66 -20.49
C HIS A 579 -0.61 -5.22 -20.09
N GLY A 580 -0.59 -5.92 -18.97
CA GLY A 580 0.60 -6.40 -18.27
C GLY A 580 1.26 -7.64 -18.86
N ALA A 581 1.97 -8.34 -17.98
CA ALA A 581 2.44 -9.70 -18.15
C ALA A 581 2.68 -10.22 -16.73
N ASP A 582 1.56 -10.55 -16.09
CA ASP A 582 1.41 -10.39 -14.66
C ASP A 582 1.76 -11.67 -13.91
N THR A 583 1.96 -11.54 -12.60
CA THR A 583 2.19 -12.69 -11.73
C THR A 583 1.24 -12.63 -10.55
N VAL A 584 0.23 -13.49 -10.58
CA VAL A 584 -0.81 -13.58 -9.55
C VAL A 584 -0.69 -14.90 -8.79
N SER A 585 -0.86 -14.81 -7.47
CA SER A 585 -1.09 -15.90 -6.54
C SER A 585 -2.40 -15.60 -5.81
N GLY A 586 -3.37 -16.52 -5.81
CA GLY A 586 -4.56 -16.43 -4.96
C GLY A 586 -4.17 -16.65 -3.51
N GLY A 587 -3.89 -17.91 -3.17
CA GLY A 587 -3.46 -18.33 -1.84
C GLY A 587 -4.33 -19.46 -1.29
N PRO A 588 -4.53 -19.55 0.03
CA PRO A 588 -5.52 -20.46 0.61
C PRO A 588 -6.92 -19.83 0.59
N GLY A 589 -7.79 -20.33 -0.28
CA GLY A 589 -9.11 -19.75 -0.50
C GLY A 589 -9.86 -20.31 -1.69
N ASN A 590 -11.10 -19.84 -1.87
CA ASN A 590 -11.86 -20.12 -3.10
C ASN A 590 -11.81 -18.85 -3.96
N ASP A 591 -10.76 -18.72 -4.78
CA ASP A 591 -10.38 -17.47 -5.43
C ASP A 591 -10.93 -17.35 -6.86
N SER A 592 -10.99 -16.10 -7.33
CA SER A 592 -11.49 -15.72 -8.65
C SER A 592 -10.48 -14.80 -9.34
N ILE A 593 -9.57 -15.40 -10.09
CA ILE A 593 -8.43 -14.73 -10.72
C ILE A 593 -8.68 -14.49 -12.21
N ARG A 594 -8.34 -13.31 -12.71
CA ARG A 594 -8.45 -12.96 -14.13
C ARG A 594 -7.27 -12.12 -14.63
N GLY A 595 -6.53 -12.63 -15.62
CA GLY A 595 -5.38 -11.98 -16.24
C GLY A 595 -5.76 -10.79 -17.13
N TYR A 596 -6.67 -11.03 -18.09
CA TYR A 596 -7.13 -10.13 -19.17
C TYR A 596 -6.28 -10.12 -20.43
N GLY A 597 -4.97 -9.87 -20.34
CA GLY A 597 -4.16 -9.76 -21.53
C GLY A 597 -2.68 -9.53 -21.27
N GLY A 598 -1.85 -9.92 -22.25
CA GLY A 598 -0.43 -10.07 -22.00
C GLY A 598 -0.11 -11.48 -21.51
N ASP A 599 1.18 -11.84 -21.49
CA ASP A 599 1.61 -13.23 -21.26
C ASP A 599 1.67 -13.55 -19.75
N ASP A 600 0.54 -13.96 -19.17
CA ASP A 600 0.33 -13.97 -17.71
C ASP A 600 0.81 -15.25 -17.00
N ARG A 601 1.05 -15.12 -15.69
CA ARG A 601 1.31 -16.24 -14.79
C ARG A 601 0.36 -16.20 -13.60
N LEU A 602 -0.62 -17.10 -13.59
CA LEU A 602 -1.65 -17.19 -12.55
C LEU A 602 -1.50 -18.49 -11.77
N ALA A 603 -1.64 -18.42 -10.44
CA ALA A 603 -1.75 -19.57 -9.55
C ALA A 603 -2.95 -19.39 -8.63
N GLY A 604 -3.79 -20.42 -8.50
CA GLY A 604 -4.89 -20.50 -7.55
C GLY A 604 -4.35 -20.66 -6.13
N GLY A 605 -4.27 -21.90 -5.64
CA GLY A 605 -3.48 -22.24 -4.45
C GLY A 605 -3.97 -23.46 -3.68
N GLU A 606 -4.65 -23.25 -2.55
CA GLU A 606 -5.36 -24.30 -1.79
C GLU A 606 -6.88 -24.01 -1.78
N ASP A 607 -7.71 -25.04 -1.99
CA ASP A 607 -9.18 -25.01 -2.16
C ASP A 607 -9.65 -24.70 -3.61
N ASP A 608 -10.96 -24.79 -3.91
CA ASP A 608 -11.49 -24.85 -5.30
C ASP A 608 -11.51 -23.47 -6.02
N ASP A 609 -10.71 -23.28 -7.07
CA ASP A 609 -10.50 -21.97 -7.72
C ASP A 609 -11.19 -21.75 -9.08
N TYR A 610 -11.35 -20.46 -9.44
CA TYR A 610 -11.77 -20.00 -10.77
C TYR A 610 -10.69 -19.10 -11.38
N MET A 611 -10.11 -19.50 -12.52
CA MET A 611 -9.07 -18.72 -13.20
C MET A 611 -9.32 -18.52 -14.69
N GLN A 612 -9.03 -17.33 -15.21
CA GLN A 612 -9.14 -16.99 -16.63
C GLN A 612 -7.94 -16.14 -17.11
N GLY A 613 -7.18 -16.62 -18.11
CA GLY A 613 -6.07 -15.86 -18.72
C GLY A 613 -6.54 -14.74 -19.65
N ASP A 614 -7.51 -15.07 -20.51
CA ASP A 614 -8.10 -14.28 -21.60
C ASP A 614 -7.23 -14.09 -22.86
N ALA A 615 -6.11 -13.35 -22.82
CA ALA A 615 -5.46 -12.90 -24.07
C ALA A 615 -3.92 -12.72 -24.00
N GLY A 616 -3.21 -13.83 -23.84
CA GLY A 616 -1.76 -13.91 -23.97
C GLY A 616 -1.30 -15.34 -24.23
N ALA A 617 -0.01 -15.60 -24.05
CA ALA A 617 0.48 -16.98 -23.93
C ALA A 617 0.66 -17.32 -22.44
N ASP A 618 -0.43 -17.75 -21.81
CA ASP A 618 -0.60 -17.70 -20.36
C ASP A 618 -0.15 -18.99 -19.67
N ALA A 619 0.18 -18.90 -18.38
CA ALA A 619 0.62 -20.02 -17.56
C ALA A 619 -0.19 -20.11 -16.25
N LEU A 620 -1.27 -20.90 -16.27
CA LEU A 620 -2.23 -21.08 -15.17
C LEU A 620 -1.96 -22.40 -14.42
N ALA A 621 -2.01 -22.36 -13.09
CA ALA A 621 -1.89 -23.53 -12.21
C ALA A 621 -2.94 -23.48 -11.09
N GLY A 622 -3.84 -24.48 -11.00
CA GLY A 622 -4.82 -24.55 -9.90
C GLY A 622 -4.19 -24.93 -8.55
N ASP A 623 -3.15 -25.76 -8.63
CA ASP A 623 -2.37 -26.33 -7.52
C ASP A 623 -3.14 -27.37 -6.67
N ALA A 624 -4.14 -27.01 -5.86
CA ALA A 624 -4.81 -27.96 -4.97
C ALA A 624 -6.28 -27.63 -4.62
N GLY A 625 -7.18 -27.85 -5.58
CA GLY A 625 -8.63 -27.70 -5.44
C GLY A 625 -9.38 -28.54 -6.47
N ALA A 626 -10.69 -28.36 -6.61
CA ALA A 626 -11.44 -28.82 -7.78
C ALA A 626 -11.61 -27.65 -8.77
N ASP A 627 -10.57 -27.40 -9.56
CA ASP A 627 -10.34 -26.09 -10.16
C ASP A 627 -11.02 -25.92 -11.52
N SER A 628 -11.33 -24.67 -11.86
CA SER A 628 -11.94 -24.32 -13.15
C SER A 628 -11.08 -23.26 -13.85
N ILE A 629 -10.42 -23.68 -14.93
CA ILE A 629 -9.32 -22.97 -15.58
C ILE A 629 -9.64 -22.73 -17.05
N TRP A 630 -9.63 -21.47 -17.48
CA TRP A 630 -9.74 -21.06 -18.88
C TRP A 630 -8.46 -20.34 -19.31
N GLY A 631 -7.80 -20.83 -20.36
CA GLY A 631 -6.70 -20.14 -21.02
C GLY A 631 -7.21 -18.87 -21.70
N GLY A 632 -7.72 -19.02 -22.92
CA GLY A 632 -8.38 -17.96 -23.67
C GLY A 632 -7.86 -17.91 -25.10
N SER A 633 -7.07 -16.89 -25.42
CA SER A 633 -6.56 -16.69 -26.78
C SER A 633 -5.05 -16.46 -26.84
N GLY A 634 -4.33 -17.53 -27.16
CA GLY A 634 -2.89 -17.59 -27.39
C GLY A 634 -2.38 -19.01 -27.17
N ASP A 635 -1.06 -19.20 -27.02
CA ASP A 635 -0.49 -20.56 -26.89
C ASP A 635 -0.30 -20.90 -25.39
N ASP A 636 -1.35 -21.41 -24.73
CA ASP A 636 -1.45 -21.44 -23.27
C ASP A 636 -0.86 -22.70 -22.61
N ARG A 637 -0.57 -22.60 -21.31
CA ARG A 637 -0.19 -23.73 -20.45
C ARG A 637 -1.09 -23.79 -19.21
N LEU A 638 -1.89 -24.85 -19.13
CA LEU A 638 -2.78 -25.12 -18.01
C LEU A 638 -2.30 -26.37 -17.22
N ASP A 639 -2.16 -26.24 -15.91
CA ASP A 639 -1.97 -27.31 -14.92
C ASP A 639 -3.18 -27.25 -13.96
N GLY A 640 -3.92 -28.34 -13.77
CA GLY A 640 -4.95 -28.42 -12.71
C GLY A 640 -4.26 -28.53 -11.35
N GLY A 641 -3.95 -29.75 -10.90
CA GLY A 641 -3.15 -29.95 -9.70
C GLY A 641 -3.46 -31.24 -8.95
N GLU A 642 -3.80 -31.14 -7.66
CA GLU A 642 -4.45 -32.22 -6.91
C GLU A 642 -5.96 -31.95 -6.82
N GLY A 643 -6.79 -32.65 -7.61
CA GLY A 643 -8.15 -32.15 -7.82
C GLY A 643 -9.14 -33.02 -8.58
N ALA A 644 -10.07 -32.34 -9.23
CA ALA A 644 -11.07 -32.91 -10.13
C ALA A 644 -11.48 -31.82 -11.13
N ASP A 645 -10.56 -31.52 -12.03
CA ASP A 645 -10.42 -30.17 -12.58
C ASP A 645 -11.10 -30.01 -13.95
N LEU A 646 -11.42 -28.78 -14.31
CA LEU A 646 -11.95 -28.40 -15.62
C LEU A 646 -11.01 -27.41 -16.29
N LEU A 647 -10.23 -27.89 -17.27
CA LEU A 647 -9.31 -27.07 -18.05
C LEU A 647 -9.87 -26.86 -19.46
N GLN A 648 -9.98 -25.60 -19.89
CA GLN A 648 -10.33 -25.22 -21.26
C GLN A 648 -9.24 -24.32 -21.86
N GLY A 649 -8.60 -24.72 -22.96
CA GLY A 649 -7.60 -23.91 -23.67
C GLY A 649 -8.24 -22.73 -24.42
N GLU A 650 -9.22 -23.05 -25.28
CA GLU A 650 -10.02 -22.16 -26.15
C GLU A 650 -9.44 -21.90 -27.56
N ASP A 651 -8.70 -20.81 -27.81
CA ASP A 651 -8.27 -20.35 -29.14
C ASP A 651 -6.72 -20.30 -29.22
N GLY A 652 -6.06 -21.45 -29.41
CA GLY A 652 -4.63 -21.55 -29.09
C GLY A 652 -3.82 -22.68 -29.71
N ALA A 653 -2.73 -23.07 -29.06
CA ALA A 653 -1.96 -24.27 -29.34
C ALA A 653 -1.49 -24.82 -28.00
N ASP A 654 -2.45 -25.33 -27.25
CA ASP A 654 -2.42 -25.26 -25.79
C ASP A 654 -1.81 -26.51 -25.17
N ARG A 655 -1.30 -26.37 -23.96
CA ARG A 655 -0.74 -27.49 -23.20
C ARG A 655 -1.50 -27.70 -21.91
N LEU A 656 -2.35 -28.72 -21.89
CA LEU A 656 -3.18 -29.08 -20.74
C LEU A 656 -2.58 -30.28 -19.99
N THR A 657 -2.46 -30.14 -18.67
CA THR A 657 -2.11 -31.22 -17.73
C THR A 657 -3.20 -31.21 -16.65
N GLY A 658 -3.96 -32.30 -16.49
CA GLY A 658 -4.98 -32.38 -15.44
C GLY A 658 -4.31 -32.34 -14.08
N GLY A 659 -3.54 -33.37 -13.77
CA GLY A 659 -2.90 -33.49 -12.47
C GLY A 659 -3.29 -34.81 -11.87
N ALA A 660 -3.66 -34.86 -10.59
CA ALA A 660 -4.06 -36.06 -9.89
C ALA A 660 -5.53 -36.00 -9.48
N GLY A 661 -6.40 -36.65 -10.27
CA GLY A 661 -7.85 -36.53 -10.09
C GLY A 661 -8.75 -37.37 -10.99
N GLU A 662 -9.88 -36.77 -11.36
CA GLU A 662 -10.79 -37.24 -12.42
C GLU A 662 -11.10 -36.04 -13.33
N ASP A 663 -10.10 -35.64 -14.12
CA ASP A 663 -10.08 -34.30 -14.72
C ASP A 663 -10.77 -34.24 -16.09
N VAL A 664 -11.09 -33.03 -16.53
CA VAL A 664 -11.72 -32.73 -17.81
C VAL A 664 -10.86 -31.73 -18.57
N LEU A 665 -10.33 -32.15 -19.70
CA LEU A 665 -9.44 -31.36 -20.54
C LEU A 665 -10.11 -31.08 -21.90
N ASP A 666 -10.25 -29.82 -22.29
CA ASP A 666 -10.83 -29.39 -23.56
C ASP A 666 -9.88 -28.36 -24.19
N GLY A 667 -9.04 -28.79 -25.14
CA GLY A 667 -8.05 -27.91 -25.75
C GLY A 667 -8.69 -26.73 -26.51
N GLY A 668 -9.85 -26.95 -27.12
CA GLY A 668 -10.57 -25.92 -27.86
C GLY A 668 -10.29 -25.98 -29.36
N THR A 669 -9.54 -25.03 -29.91
CA THR A 669 -9.18 -24.97 -31.33
C THR A 669 -7.70 -24.65 -31.54
N GLY A 670 -7.02 -25.56 -32.22
CA GLY A 670 -5.60 -25.46 -32.54
C GLY A 670 -4.82 -26.72 -32.17
N ASP A 671 -3.51 -26.72 -32.43
CA ASP A 671 -2.70 -27.96 -32.38
C ASP A 671 -2.30 -28.32 -30.93
N ASP A 672 -3.26 -28.80 -30.14
CA ASP A 672 -3.17 -28.93 -28.67
C ASP A 672 -2.35 -30.14 -28.16
N LEU A 673 -1.91 -30.06 -26.91
CA LEU A 673 -1.04 -31.03 -26.25
C LEU A 673 -1.54 -31.41 -24.85
N TYR A 674 -2.26 -32.51 -24.76
CA TYR A 674 -2.69 -33.13 -23.51
C TYR A 674 -1.57 -33.98 -22.90
N VAL A 675 -1.39 -33.88 -21.60
CA VAL A 675 -0.29 -34.52 -20.87
C VAL A 675 -0.87 -35.50 -19.85
N PHE A 676 -0.41 -36.75 -19.88
CA PHE A 676 -0.88 -37.79 -18.96
C PHE A 676 0.30 -38.56 -18.36
N ASN A 677 0.39 -38.57 -17.04
CA ASN A 677 1.45 -39.20 -16.27
C ASN A 677 0.87 -40.33 -15.39
N LEU A 678 1.74 -40.92 -14.57
CA LEU A 678 1.39 -42.07 -13.73
C LEU A 678 1.01 -41.58 -12.32
N GLY A 679 -0.24 -41.81 -11.94
CA GLY A 679 -0.84 -41.27 -10.73
C GLY A 679 -1.94 -40.23 -11.01
N ASP A 680 -2.10 -39.84 -12.28
CA ASP A 680 -2.99 -38.75 -12.69
C ASP A 680 -4.48 -39.12 -12.54
N GLY A 681 -4.82 -40.41 -12.50
CA GLY A 681 -6.20 -40.83 -12.28
C GLY A 681 -7.01 -40.98 -13.58
N ARG A 682 -8.23 -40.43 -13.63
CA ARG A 682 -9.26 -40.84 -14.61
C ARG A 682 -9.79 -39.71 -15.48
N ASP A 683 -8.91 -39.20 -16.32
CA ASP A 683 -9.16 -37.95 -17.05
C ASP A 683 -9.96 -38.18 -18.34
N THR A 684 -10.68 -37.13 -18.75
CA THR A 684 -11.48 -37.10 -19.97
C THR A 684 -11.06 -35.94 -20.87
N VAL A 685 -10.46 -36.26 -22.01
CA VAL A 685 -10.21 -35.30 -23.10
C VAL A 685 -11.47 -35.12 -23.94
N ARG A 686 -11.84 -33.87 -24.20
CA ARG A 686 -12.99 -33.46 -25.00
C ARG A 686 -12.52 -32.62 -26.18
N GLU A 687 -12.34 -33.27 -27.32
CA GLU A 687 -12.01 -32.56 -28.55
C GLU A 687 -13.20 -31.77 -29.11
N THR A 688 -12.94 -30.55 -29.58
CA THR A 688 -13.92 -29.78 -30.37
C THR A 688 -13.81 -30.09 -31.87
N GLY A 689 -14.85 -29.76 -32.63
CA GLY A 689 -15.08 -30.33 -33.96
C GLY A 689 -14.27 -29.75 -35.13
N ASP A 690 -13.00 -29.45 -34.91
CA ASP A 690 -12.17 -28.57 -35.75
C ASP A 690 -11.32 -29.35 -36.81
N THR A 691 -10.15 -28.85 -37.25
CA THR A 691 -9.23 -29.54 -38.16
C THR A 691 -7.76 -29.57 -37.69
N ALA A 692 -7.50 -29.36 -36.41
CA ALA A 692 -6.17 -29.38 -35.82
C ALA A 692 -5.54 -30.78 -35.71
N LEU A 693 -4.33 -30.84 -35.15
CA LEU A 693 -3.48 -32.03 -35.05
C LEU A 693 -3.02 -32.31 -33.61
N ASP A 694 -3.98 -32.31 -32.71
CA ASP A 694 -3.90 -32.57 -31.27
C ASP A 694 -3.09 -33.83 -30.93
N GLN A 695 -2.35 -33.76 -29.80
CA GLN A 695 -1.44 -34.79 -29.32
C GLN A 695 -1.70 -35.12 -27.85
N VAL A 696 -1.67 -36.41 -27.51
CA VAL A 696 -1.49 -36.89 -26.13
C VAL A 696 -0.02 -37.25 -25.92
N SER A 697 0.57 -36.82 -24.81
CA SER A 697 1.95 -37.12 -24.43
C SER A 697 2.02 -37.84 -23.09
N PHE A 698 2.55 -39.06 -23.12
CA PHE A 698 2.69 -39.91 -21.93
C PHE A 698 4.02 -39.69 -21.23
N GLY A 699 3.97 -39.47 -19.91
CA GLY A 699 5.13 -39.24 -19.05
C GLY A 699 6.11 -40.43 -18.98
N GLU A 700 7.36 -40.19 -18.53
CA GLU A 700 8.46 -41.19 -18.56
C GLU A 700 8.16 -42.54 -17.87
N ALA A 701 7.18 -42.57 -16.97
CA ALA A 701 6.78 -43.77 -16.22
C ALA A 701 5.78 -44.68 -16.96
N ILE A 702 5.22 -44.24 -18.10
CA ILE A 702 4.22 -44.99 -18.88
C ILE A 702 4.87 -45.48 -20.18
N ALA A 703 5.02 -46.79 -20.35
CA ALA A 703 5.44 -47.37 -21.62
C ALA A 703 4.24 -47.91 -22.41
N PRO A 704 4.33 -48.03 -23.76
CA PRO A 704 3.27 -48.60 -24.60
C PRO A 704 2.83 -50.03 -24.23
N ALA A 705 3.63 -50.75 -23.43
CA ALA A 705 3.34 -52.11 -22.98
C ALA A 705 2.52 -52.16 -21.68
N ASP A 706 2.41 -51.03 -20.97
CA ASP A 706 1.69 -50.92 -19.71
C ASP A 706 0.24 -50.45 -19.90
N LEU A 707 -0.13 -50.09 -21.14
CA LEU A 707 -1.44 -49.57 -21.53
C LEU A 707 -2.29 -50.63 -22.25
N MET A 708 -3.60 -50.57 -22.05
CA MET A 708 -4.59 -51.36 -22.78
C MET A 708 -5.72 -50.44 -23.27
N LEU A 709 -6.09 -50.60 -24.54
CA LEU A 709 -7.09 -49.76 -25.19
C LEU A 709 -8.42 -50.52 -25.32
N TRP A 710 -9.53 -49.82 -25.08
CA TRP A 710 -10.87 -50.32 -25.32
C TRP A 710 -11.85 -49.21 -25.69
N GLN A 711 -12.96 -49.59 -26.31
CA GLN A 711 -14.11 -48.72 -26.55
C GLN A 711 -15.10 -48.83 -25.38
N THR A 712 -15.52 -47.70 -24.81
CA THR A 712 -16.68 -47.60 -23.91
C THR A 712 -17.67 -46.62 -24.53
N GLY A 713 -18.89 -47.07 -24.84
CA GLY A 713 -19.86 -46.23 -25.55
C GLY A 713 -19.33 -45.67 -26.88
N ALA A 714 -19.17 -44.36 -26.97
CA ALA A 714 -18.60 -43.66 -28.13
C ALA A 714 -17.11 -43.30 -27.96
N ASP A 715 -16.51 -43.63 -26.82
CA ASP A 715 -15.23 -43.09 -26.37
C ASP A 715 -14.11 -44.11 -26.56
N LEU A 716 -12.88 -43.62 -26.78
CA LEU A 716 -11.66 -44.44 -26.73
C LEU A 716 -11.04 -44.29 -25.36
N VAL A 717 -10.90 -45.38 -24.62
CA VAL A 717 -10.28 -45.38 -23.29
C VAL A 717 -8.92 -46.06 -23.37
N ILE A 718 -7.91 -45.39 -22.84
CA ILE A 718 -6.52 -45.84 -22.73
C ILE A 718 -6.23 -46.04 -21.24
N GLY A 719 -6.46 -47.26 -20.74
CA GLY A 719 -6.23 -47.59 -19.33
C GLY A 719 -4.84 -48.15 -19.05
N HIS A 720 -4.27 -47.75 -17.92
CA HIS A 720 -2.99 -48.28 -17.45
C HIS A 720 -3.16 -49.59 -16.64
N SER A 721 -2.13 -50.44 -16.68
CA SER A 721 -2.14 -51.79 -16.11
C SER A 721 -2.26 -51.84 -14.57
N ASN A 722 -2.14 -50.72 -13.87
CA ASN A 722 -2.42 -50.63 -12.43
C ASN A 722 -3.93 -50.58 -12.12
N GLY A 723 -4.79 -50.29 -13.10
CA GLY A 723 -6.24 -50.16 -12.94
C GLY A 723 -6.73 -48.91 -12.21
N ALA A 724 -5.81 -48.03 -11.78
CA ALA A 724 -6.14 -46.72 -11.21
C ALA A 724 -6.25 -45.68 -12.32
N ASP A 725 -5.19 -45.56 -13.14
CA ASP A 725 -5.08 -44.50 -14.15
C ASP A 725 -5.73 -44.92 -15.48
N ALA A 726 -6.48 -44.02 -16.11
CA ALA A 726 -7.01 -44.19 -17.46
C ALA A 726 -7.38 -42.84 -18.11
N LEU A 727 -6.96 -42.64 -19.37
CA LEU A 727 -7.34 -41.48 -20.17
C LEU A 727 -8.49 -41.83 -21.12
N ALA A 728 -9.60 -41.10 -21.09
CA ALA A 728 -10.73 -41.26 -22.01
C ALA A 728 -10.77 -40.13 -23.04
N ILE A 729 -10.73 -40.45 -24.33
CA ILE A 729 -10.97 -39.49 -25.42
C ILE A 729 -12.45 -39.57 -25.81
N ALA A 730 -13.21 -38.56 -25.41
CA ALA A 730 -14.66 -38.52 -25.57
C ALA A 730 -15.09 -38.47 -27.03
N ASN A 731 -16.16 -39.17 -27.38
CA ASN A 731 -16.79 -39.21 -28.70
C ASN A 731 -15.90 -39.69 -29.87
N TRP A 732 -14.72 -40.25 -29.62
CA TRP A 732 -13.78 -40.78 -30.63
C TRP A 732 -14.44 -41.60 -31.77
N TYR A 733 -15.39 -42.46 -31.43
CA TYR A 733 -16.09 -43.32 -32.38
C TYR A 733 -17.34 -42.68 -33.01
N ALA A 734 -17.79 -41.52 -32.52
CA ALA A 734 -18.92 -40.77 -33.07
C ALA A 734 -18.54 -39.88 -34.27
N GLY A 735 -17.28 -39.43 -34.37
CA GLY A 735 -16.81 -38.50 -35.39
C GLY A 735 -15.31 -38.61 -35.64
N ALA A 736 -14.83 -38.05 -36.74
CA ALA A 736 -13.39 -37.94 -37.00
C ALA A 736 -12.76 -36.69 -36.34
N GLN A 737 -13.62 -35.72 -36.02
CA GLN A 737 -13.33 -34.44 -35.37
C GLN A 737 -13.40 -34.50 -33.84
N TYR A 738 -13.26 -35.69 -33.27
CA TYR A 738 -13.24 -35.92 -31.82
C TYR A 738 -12.00 -36.76 -31.46
N ARG A 739 -10.87 -36.49 -32.12
CA ARG A 739 -9.78 -37.46 -32.24
C ARG A 739 -8.39 -36.83 -32.41
N VAL A 740 -7.70 -36.74 -31.27
CA VAL A 740 -6.24 -36.69 -31.16
C VAL A 740 -5.53 -37.43 -32.31
N ALA A 741 -4.63 -36.72 -33.00
CA ALA A 741 -3.90 -37.21 -34.15
C ALA A 741 -2.77 -38.18 -33.78
N GLU A 742 -2.07 -37.91 -32.67
CA GLU A 742 -0.87 -38.62 -32.24
C GLU A 742 -0.82 -38.89 -30.73
N PHE A 743 -0.33 -40.06 -30.32
CA PHE A 743 -0.01 -40.36 -28.93
C PHE A 743 1.49 -40.64 -28.82
N ALA A 744 2.22 -39.77 -28.13
CA ALA A 744 3.67 -39.78 -28.02
C ALA A 744 4.13 -40.37 -26.67
N PHE A 745 5.28 -41.04 -26.68
CA PHE A 745 5.90 -41.64 -25.49
C PHE A 745 7.33 -41.14 -25.30
N ALA A 746 7.80 -41.09 -24.04
CA ALA A 746 9.15 -40.64 -23.69
C ALA A 746 10.30 -41.42 -24.35
N ASP A 747 10.08 -42.65 -24.83
CA ASP A 747 11.09 -43.42 -25.57
C ASP A 747 11.19 -43.03 -27.07
N GLY A 748 10.36 -42.09 -27.52
CA GLY A 748 10.25 -41.64 -28.90
C GLY A 748 9.43 -42.57 -29.79
N SER A 749 8.74 -43.57 -29.22
CA SER A 749 7.68 -44.29 -29.92
C SER A 749 6.39 -43.47 -29.98
N VAL A 750 5.56 -43.80 -30.96
CA VAL A 750 4.35 -43.06 -31.31
C VAL A 750 3.26 -44.05 -31.73
N TRP A 751 2.05 -43.82 -31.24
CA TRP A 751 0.83 -44.38 -31.82
C TRP A 751 0.11 -43.32 -32.65
N THR A 752 -0.31 -43.69 -33.85
CA THR A 752 -1.13 -42.81 -34.69
C THR A 752 -2.61 -42.99 -34.37
N GLN A 753 -3.44 -41.98 -34.65
CA GLN A 753 -4.90 -42.06 -34.61
C GLN A 753 -5.45 -43.37 -35.21
N ALA A 754 -4.91 -43.79 -36.36
CA ALA A 754 -5.33 -45.02 -37.04
C ALA A 754 -4.92 -46.32 -36.31
N TYR A 755 -3.85 -46.32 -35.53
CA TYR A 755 -3.48 -47.44 -34.66
C TYR A 755 -4.37 -47.46 -33.41
N ALA A 756 -4.45 -46.35 -32.67
CA ALA A 756 -5.15 -46.28 -31.40
C ALA A 756 -6.64 -46.64 -31.55
N GLY A 757 -7.32 -46.07 -32.54
CA GLY A 757 -8.72 -46.40 -32.82
C GLY A 757 -8.94 -47.87 -33.19
N ALA A 758 -8.06 -48.46 -34.00
CA ALA A 758 -8.17 -49.86 -34.42
C ALA A 758 -7.71 -50.88 -33.35
N GLU A 759 -6.93 -50.44 -32.36
CA GLU A 759 -6.59 -51.25 -31.18
C GLU A 759 -7.75 -51.22 -30.18
N GLY A 760 -8.32 -50.04 -29.90
CA GLY A 760 -9.49 -49.88 -29.03
C GLY A 760 -10.74 -50.62 -29.52
N GLU A 761 -11.00 -50.68 -30.83
CA GLU A 761 -12.15 -51.43 -31.36
C GLU A 761 -12.10 -52.94 -31.11
N LYS A 762 -10.93 -53.51 -30.74
CA LYS A 762 -10.78 -54.95 -30.44
C LYS A 762 -11.32 -55.33 -29.06
N THR A 763 -11.55 -54.36 -28.19
CA THR A 763 -12.07 -54.60 -26.84
C THR A 763 -13.20 -53.60 -26.60
N ARG A 764 -14.43 -54.08 -26.43
CA ARG A 764 -15.59 -53.26 -26.09
C ARG A 764 -15.94 -53.50 -24.63
N ARG A 765 -16.07 -52.44 -23.83
CA ARG A 765 -16.43 -52.52 -22.42
C ARG A 765 -17.72 -51.76 -22.14
N GLY A 766 -18.56 -52.34 -21.30
CA GLY A 766 -19.67 -51.65 -20.65
C GLY A 766 -19.20 -50.80 -19.48
N THR A 767 -20.17 -50.52 -18.60
CA THR A 767 -20.04 -49.72 -17.39
C THR A 767 -20.25 -50.61 -16.16
N ALA A 768 -20.92 -50.13 -15.12
CA ALA A 768 -21.31 -50.94 -13.96
C ALA A 768 -22.85 -50.98 -13.78
N GLY A 769 -23.60 -50.78 -14.87
CA GLY A 769 -25.03 -50.99 -14.96
C GLY A 769 -25.45 -51.43 -16.37
N ASP A 770 -26.72 -51.83 -16.49
CA ASP A 770 -27.29 -52.54 -17.65
C ASP A 770 -26.95 -51.91 -19.03
N ASP A 771 -26.01 -52.52 -19.75
CA ASP A 771 -25.49 -52.05 -21.03
C ASP A 771 -26.03 -52.83 -22.24
N THR A 772 -25.89 -52.24 -23.44
CA THR A 772 -26.19 -52.92 -24.70
C THR A 772 -25.06 -52.72 -25.69
N ILE A 773 -24.22 -53.74 -25.84
CA ILE A 773 -22.93 -53.63 -26.55
C ILE A 773 -23.00 -54.41 -27.87
N GLY A 774 -22.79 -53.68 -28.98
CA GLY A 774 -22.67 -54.24 -30.32
C GLY A 774 -21.23 -54.37 -30.76
N GLY A 775 -20.85 -55.60 -31.11
CA GLY A 775 -19.65 -55.97 -31.86
C GLY A 775 -19.72 -55.62 -33.35
N ALA A 776 -18.65 -55.88 -34.08
CA ALA A 776 -18.45 -55.45 -35.45
C ALA A 776 -18.62 -56.61 -36.46
N SER A 777 -17.59 -56.90 -37.26
CA SER A 777 -17.57 -57.95 -38.28
C SER A 777 -16.21 -58.65 -38.41
N PHE A 778 -15.42 -58.55 -37.34
CA PHE A 778 -14.09 -59.11 -37.16
C PHE A 778 -13.98 -59.68 -35.74
N ALA A 779 -12.89 -60.38 -35.43
CA ALA A 779 -12.72 -60.99 -34.11
C ALA A 779 -12.36 -59.95 -33.03
N GLU A 780 -13.20 -59.81 -32.01
CA GLU A 780 -13.01 -58.87 -30.89
C GLU A 780 -13.29 -59.49 -29.52
N THR A 781 -13.11 -58.71 -28.46
CA THR A 781 -13.50 -59.03 -27.08
C THR A 781 -14.59 -58.06 -26.64
N ILE A 782 -15.64 -58.56 -25.98
CA ILE A 782 -16.76 -57.77 -25.45
C ILE A 782 -16.94 -58.16 -23.98
N GLU A 783 -16.87 -57.18 -23.10
CA GLU A 783 -16.99 -57.34 -21.64
C GLU A 783 -18.12 -56.40 -21.15
N GLY A 784 -19.22 -56.95 -20.64
CA GLY A 784 -20.33 -56.16 -20.08
C GLY A 784 -19.93 -55.48 -18.75
N LEU A 785 -19.26 -56.26 -17.90
CA LEU A 785 -18.70 -55.97 -16.57
C LEU A 785 -19.69 -56.20 -15.41
N ALA A 786 -20.68 -55.34 -15.21
CA ALA A 786 -21.68 -55.51 -14.15
C ALA A 786 -22.97 -54.77 -14.49
N GLY A 787 -24.12 -55.36 -14.17
CA GLY A 787 -25.42 -54.94 -14.69
C GLY A 787 -26.06 -56.06 -15.51
N ASP A 788 -27.35 -55.97 -15.81
CA ASP A 788 -28.03 -56.99 -16.64
C ASP A 788 -27.79 -56.70 -18.14
N ASP A 789 -26.66 -57.16 -18.66
CA ASP A 789 -26.12 -56.71 -19.95
C ASP A 789 -26.68 -57.47 -21.17
N THR A 790 -26.71 -56.80 -22.33
CA THR A 790 -27.04 -57.43 -23.61
C THR A 790 -25.91 -57.26 -24.63
N LEU A 791 -25.20 -58.35 -24.92
CA LEU A 791 -23.99 -58.35 -25.76
C LEU A 791 -24.24 -59.03 -27.11
N TYR A 792 -23.79 -58.43 -28.21
CA TYR A 792 -23.90 -58.99 -29.57
C TYR A 792 -22.52 -59.05 -30.24
N GLY A 793 -21.91 -60.22 -30.41
CA GLY A 793 -20.67 -60.38 -31.19
C GLY A 793 -20.85 -60.08 -32.68
N ASN A 794 -22.08 -60.26 -33.19
CA ASN A 794 -22.49 -60.07 -34.59
C ASN A 794 -21.80 -61.01 -35.57
N GLY A 795 -20.47 -60.94 -35.73
CA GLY A 795 -19.75 -61.95 -36.49
C GLY A 795 -18.25 -61.71 -36.59
N GLY A 796 -17.49 -62.58 -35.97
CA GLY A 796 -16.05 -62.57 -36.05
C GLY A 796 -15.47 -63.91 -35.65
N ALA A 797 -14.86 -63.93 -34.48
CA ALA A 797 -14.48 -65.12 -33.72
C ALA A 797 -14.27 -64.63 -32.29
N ASP A 798 -15.38 -64.27 -31.69
CA ASP A 798 -15.46 -63.21 -30.70
C ASP A 798 -15.31 -63.76 -29.30
N THR A 799 -14.89 -62.95 -28.35
CA THR A 799 -14.77 -63.36 -26.96
C THR A 799 -15.72 -62.53 -26.13
N LEU A 800 -16.79 -63.13 -25.61
CA LEU A 800 -17.84 -62.44 -24.89
C LEU A 800 -17.82 -62.86 -23.42
N SER A 801 -17.88 -61.88 -22.53
CA SER A 801 -18.10 -62.05 -21.09
C SER A 801 -19.20 -61.08 -20.71
N GLY A 802 -20.30 -61.57 -20.16
CA GLY A 802 -21.32 -60.71 -19.55
C GLY A 802 -20.68 -59.98 -18.37
N GLY A 803 -20.62 -60.66 -17.24
CA GLY A 803 -19.93 -60.18 -16.05
C GLY A 803 -20.79 -60.50 -14.85
N ALA A 804 -20.97 -59.54 -13.94
CA ALA A 804 -21.83 -59.70 -12.77
C ALA A 804 -23.26 -59.16 -13.06
N GLY A 805 -24.17 -60.02 -13.51
CA GLY A 805 -25.55 -59.71 -13.90
C GLY A 805 -26.37 -60.92 -14.37
N ASP A 806 -27.61 -60.69 -14.78
CA ASP A 806 -28.46 -61.72 -15.44
C ASP A 806 -28.37 -61.58 -16.98
N ASP A 807 -27.18 -61.82 -17.53
CA ASP A 807 -26.79 -61.36 -18.87
C ASP A 807 -27.45 -62.09 -20.06
N LEU A 808 -27.50 -61.43 -21.22
CA LEU A 808 -27.96 -61.97 -22.50
C LEU A 808 -26.91 -61.80 -23.60
N VAL A 809 -26.26 -62.90 -23.95
CA VAL A 809 -25.06 -62.92 -24.82
C VAL A 809 -25.36 -63.64 -26.13
N PHE A 810 -25.24 -62.91 -27.25
CA PHE A 810 -25.37 -63.44 -28.61
C PHE A 810 -23.99 -63.52 -29.27
N GLY A 811 -23.51 -64.72 -29.62
CA GLY A 811 -22.25 -64.90 -30.36
C GLY A 811 -22.35 -64.30 -31.77
N GLY A 812 -23.06 -65.00 -32.65
CA GLY A 812 -23.40 -64.49 -33.98
C GLY A 812 -22.89 -65.41 -35.08
N ASP A 813 -22.04 -64.87 -35.95
CA ASP A 813 -21.53 -65.52 -37.16
C ASP A 813 -20.01 -65.80 -37.08
N GLY A 814 -19.51 -66.28 -35.94
CA GLY A 814 -18.08 -66.50 -35.68
C GLY A 814 -17.73 -67.88 -35.13
N ALA A 815 -16.53 -68.04 -34.59
CA ALA A 815 -16.15 -69.23 -33.81
C ALA A 815 -15.91 -68.73 -32.38
N ASP A 816 -17.02 -68.59 -31.66
CA ASP A 816 -17.13 -67.60 -30.59
C ASP A 816 -16.82 -68.22 -29.23
N THR A 817 -16.32 -67.42 -28.29
CA THR A 817 -15.81 -67.83 -26.99
C THR A 817 -16.53 -67.08 -25.87
N PHE A 818 -17.45 -67.77 -25.21
CA PHE A 818 -18.14 -67.26 -24.04
C PHE A 818 -17.29 -67.52 -22.80
N ARG A 819 -17.14 -66.52 -21.92
CA ARG A 819 -16.50 -66.67 -20.62
C ARG A 819 -17.54 -66.50 -19.51
N PHE A 820 -17.40 -67.33 -18.49
CA PHE A 820 -18.23 -67.30 -17.29
C PHE A 820 -17.34 -67.61 -16.08
N GLU A 821 -17.22 -66.65 -15.17
CA GLU A 821 -16.51 -66.74 -13.91
C GLU A 821 -17.49 -66.99 -12.74
N LEU A 822 -16.99 -66.94 -11.51
CA LEU A 822 -17.78 -67.26 -10.31
C LEU A 822 -18.36 -65.98 -9.70
N GLY A 823 -19.68 -65.95 -9.53
CA GLY A 823 -20.42 -64.77 -9.11
C GLY A 823 -21.04 -63.97 -10.26
N ASP A 824 -20.93 -64.48 -11.49
CA ASP A 824 -21.42 -63.80 -12.69
C ASP A 824 -22.96 -63.66 -12.67
N GLY A 825 -23.71 -64.75 -12.45
CA GLY A 825 -25.18 -64.68 -12.32
C GLY A 825 -25.90 -65.68 -13.21
N VAL A 826 -27.04 -65.30 -13.80
CA VAL A 826 -27.85 -66.20 -14.65
C VAL A 826 -27.82 -65.79 -16.12
N ASP A 827 -26.72 -66.13 -16.77
CA ASP A 827 -26.42 -65.81 -18.16
C ASP A 827 -27.22 -66.64 -19.16
N ARG A 828 -27.59 -66.00 -20.27
CA ARG A 828 -28.30 -66.62 -21.39
C ARG A 828 -27.49 -66.47 -22.67
N ILE A 829 -26.93 -67.58 -23.14
CA ILE A 829 -26.23 -67.64 -24.42
C ILE A 829 -27.24 -68.01 -25.51
N GLN A 830 -27.40 -67.14 -26.51
CA GLN A 830 -28.21 -67.43 -27.70
C GLN A 830 -27.34 -67.51 -28.95
N GLU A 831 -27.26 -68.71 -29.53
CA GLU A 831 -26.43 -68.99 -30.70
C GLU A 831 -27.11 -68.77 -32.06
N SER A 832 -26.30 -68.63 -33.11
CA SER A 832 -26.77 -68.59 -34.50
C SER A 832 -25.79 -69.22 -35.52
N GLY A 833 -25.04 -70.24 -35.10
CA GLY A 833 -23.92 -70.78 -35.87
C GLY A 833 -23.96 -72.27 -36.26
N LEU A 834 -22.98 -72.64 -37.07
CA LEU A 834 -22.57 -74.02 -37.41
C LEU A 834 -21.04 -74.17 -37.26
N ARG A 835 -20.42 -73.28 -36.48
CA ARG A 835 -18.97 -73.05 -36.40
C ARG A 835 -18.41 -73.75 -35.16
N ASP A 836 -17.28 -73.35 -34.59
CA ASP A 836 -16.60 -74.08 -33.50
C ASP A 836 -16.65 -73.27 -32.19
N ASP A 837 -17.87 -73.01 -31.72
CA ASP A 837 -18.19 -72.14 -30.60
C ASP A 837 -17.92 -72.81 -29.24
N THR A 838 -17.47 -72.04 -28.26
CA THR A 838 -16.89 -72.55 -27.00
C THR A 838 -17.33 -71.74 -25.78
N LEU A 839 -17.86 -72.40 -24.75
CA LEU A 839 -17.99 -71.81 -23.41
C LEU A 839 -16.80 -72.21 -22.54
N ILE A 840 -16.21 -71.24 -21.85
CA ILE A 840 -15.10 -71.40 -20.91
C ILE A 840 -15.58 -71.01 -19.52
N PHE A 841 -15.70 -72.02 -18.65
CA PHE A 841 -15.84 -71.83 -17.21
C PHE A 841 -14.48 -71.52 -16.59
N GLY A 842 -14.48 -70.46 -15.79
CA GLY A 842 -13.32 -69.80 -15.21
C GLY A 842 -12.46 -70.60 -14.24
N ALA A 843 -11.46 -69.93 -13.67
CA ALA A 843 -10.44 -70.56 -12.83
C ALA A 843 -10.98 -71.09 -11.48
N GLY A 844 -12.17 -70.66 -11.08
CA GLY A 844 -12.88 -71.11 -9.87
C GLY A 844 -13.89 -72.26 -10.07
N ILE A 845 -14.31 -72.55 -11.31
CA ILE A 845 -15.45 -73.44 -11.59
C ILE A 845 -14.96 -74.77 -12.17
N ALA A 846 -14.94 -75.83 -11.35
CA ALA A 846 -14.56 -77.15 -11.83
C ALA A 846 -15.77 -77.94 -12.34
N ARG A 847 -15.54 -78.88 -13.27
CA ARG A 847 -16.61 -79.74 -13.82
C ARG A 847 -17.43 -80.47 -12.74
N ALA A 848 -16.85 -80.75 -11.56
CA ALA A 848 -17.56 -81.44 -10.48
C ALA A 848 -18.62 -80.56 -9.79
N ASP A 849 -18.52 -79.25 -9.90
CA ASP A 849 -19.34 -78.27 -9.19
C ASP A 849 -20.51 -77.75 -10.06
N VAL A 850 -20.60 -78.18 -11.32
CA VAL A 850 -21.65 -77.79 -12.27
C VAL A 850 -22.59 -78.94 -12.58
N ALA A 851 -23.88 -78.78 -12.23
CA ALA A 851 -24.96 -79.62 -12.73
C ALA A 851 -25.19 -79.30 -14.21
N ILE A 852 -25.53 -80.30 -15.03
CA ILE A 852 -25.85 -80.10 -16.45
C ILE A 852 -27.20 -80.76 -16.71
N GLU A 853 -28.22 -79.95 -16.99
CA GLU A 853 -29.61 -80.38 -17.10
C GLU A 853 -30.24 -79.85 -18.39
N ARG A 854 -31.26 -80.56 -18.91
CA ARG A 854 -32.10 -80.04 -20.00
C ARG A 854 -33.37 -79.46 -19.41
N ILE A 855 -33.63 -78.18 -19.66
CA ILE A 855 -34.87 -77.52 -19.28
C ILE A 855 -35.60 -77.12 -20.56
N GLY A 856 -36.67 -77.84 -20.89
CA GLY A 856 -37.43 -77.64 -22.14
C GLY A 856 -36.59 -77.90 -23.39
N ASN A 857 -36.22 -76.84 -24.11
CA ASN A 857 -35.33 -76.91 -25.27
C ASN A 857 -33.91 -76.40 -25.01
N ASP A 858 -33.62 -75.97 -23.79
CA ASP A 858 -32.37 -75.30 -23.43
C ASP A 858 -31.43 -76.29 -22.70
N LEU A 859 -30.12 -76.03 -22.77
CA LEU A 859 -29.11 -76.74 -21.98
C LEU A 859 -28.64 -75.82 -20.87
N VAL A 860 -28.78 -76.26 -19.62
CA VAL A 860 -28.58 -75.45 -18.43
C VAL A 860 -27.40 -75.99 -17.62
N PHE A 861 -26.51 -75.09 -17.22
CA PHE A 861 -25.31 -75.36 -16.43
C PHE A 861 -25.41 -74.63 -15.08
N SER A 862 -26.06 -75.23 -14.08
CA SER A 862 -26.21 -74.61 -12.75
C SER A 862 -25.03 -74.96 -11.83
N HIS A 863 -24.40 -73.95 -11.23
CA HIS A 863 -23.28 -74.14 -10.31
C HIS A 863 -23.75 -74.48 -8.88
N ALA A 864 -22.92 -75.19 -8.12
CA ALA A 864 -23.24 -75.71 -6.79
C ALA A 864 -23.43 -74.65 -5.70
N ASN A 865 -23.17 -73.36 -5.97
CA ASN A 865 -23.55 -72.25 -5.07
C ASN A 865 -25.05 -71.93 -5.13
N GLY A 866 -25.75 -72.30 -6.20
CA GLY A 866 -27.17 -72.03 -6.38
C GLY A 866 -27.52 -70.58 -6.71
N THR A 867 -26.54 -69.79 -7.17
CA THR A 867 -26.72 -68.42 -7.69
C THR A 867 -26.29 -68.28 -9.13
N ASP A 868 -25.28 -69.06 -9.56
CA ASP A 868 -24.67 -68.88 -10.88
C ASP A 868 -25.14 -69.99 -11.84
N GLU A 869 -25.58 -69.63 -13.03
CA GLU A 869 -26.14 -70.54 -14.02
C GLU A 869 -25.91 -70.03 -15.45
N VAL A 870 -25.49 -70.91 -16.37
CA VAL A 870 -25.44 -70.58 -17.80
C VAL A 870 -26.52 -71.35 -18.55
N ILE A 871 -27.39 -70.64 -19.26
CA ILE A 871 -28.49 -71.18 -20.06
C ILE A 871 -28.15 -71.03 -21.54
N VAL A 872 -27.78 -72.13 -22.20
CA VAL A 872 -27.62 -72.14 -23.67
C VAL A 872 -28.97 -72.42 -24.32
N GLN A 873 -29.55 -71.36 -24.88
CA GLN A 873 -30.93 -71.37 -25.37
C GLN A 873 -31.09 -72.18 -26.67
N SER A 874 -32.24 -72.85 -26.79
CA SER A 874 -32.64 -73.63 -27.97
C SER A 874 -31.71 -74.79 -28.37
N TRP A 875 -30.78 -75.21 -27.52
CA TRP A 875 -29.85 -76.34 -27.73
C TRP A 875 -30.50 -77.58 -28.36
N TYR A 876 -31.73 -77.92 -27.93
CA TYR A 876 -32.48 -79.10 -28.37
C TYR A 876 -33.58 -78.80 -29.40
N ALA A 877 -33.78 -77.53 -29.80
CA ALA A 877 -34.86 -77.14 -30.71
C ALA A 877 -34.58 -77.55 -32.17
N HIS A 878 -33.32 -77.53 -32.59
CA HIS A 878 -32.88 -77.94 -33.93
C HIS A 878 -31.53 -78.64 -33.86
N GLU A 879 -31.40 -79.79 -34.54
CA GLU A 879 -30.10 -80.45 -34.69
C GLU A 879 -29.12 -79.52 -35.44
N PHE A 880 -28.02 -79.15 -34.77
CA PHE A 880 -26.84 -78.44 -35.29
C PHE A 880 -26.89 -76.91 -35.52
N SER A 881 -27.83 -76.12 -34.98
CA SER A 881 -27.84 -74.64 -35.21
C SER A 881 -27.78 -73.74 -33.97
N TYR A 882 -27.80 -74.32 -32.77
CA TYR A 882 -27.90 -73.61 -31.49
C TYR A 882 -27.06 -74.28 -30.39
N GLN A 883 -25.99 -74.98 -30.78
CA GLN A 883 -25.22 -75.85 -29.89
C GLN A 883 -23.76 -75.42 -29.89
N LEU A 884 -23.20 -75.18 -28.71
CA LEU A 884 -21.77 -74.97 -28.51
C LEU A 884 -21.01 -76.28 -28.75
N GLN A 885 -19.88 -76.20 -29.43
CA GLN A 885 -19.11 -77.34 -29.90
C GLN A 885 -18.23 -77.89 -28.78
N THR A 886 -17.74 -77.01 -27.91
CA THR A 886 -16.92 -77.34 -26.74
C THR A 886 -17.38 -76.56 -25.49
N VAL A 887 -17.38 -77.21 -24.33
CA VAL A 887 -17.44 -76.54 -23.03
C VAL A 887 -16.18 -76.92 -22.25
N THR A 888 -15.40 -75.93 -21.82
CA THR A 888 -14.12 -76.13 -21.14
C THR A 888 -14.15 -75.59 -19.72
N PHE A 889 -13.65 -76.37 -18.77
CA PHE A 889 -13.47 -75.98 -17.37
C PHE A 889 -11.99 -75.71 -17.15
N ALA A 890 -11.61 -74.44 -17.00
CA ALA A 890 -10.23 -74.04 -16.75
C ALA A 890 -9.69 -74.69 -15.47
N ALA A 891 -10.52 -74.75 -14.42
CA ALA A 891 -10.25 -75.52 -13.22
C ALA A 891 -10.21 -77.04 -13.51
N GLY A 892 -9.00 -77.55 -13.74
CA GLY A 892 -8.72 -78.97 -13.98
C GLY A 892 -8.58 -79.37 -15.46
N GLY A 893 -8.73 -78.44 -16.40
CA GLY A 893 -8.46 -78.67 -17.83
C GLY A 893 -9.35 -79.73 -18.47
N THR A 894 -10.60 -79.83 -18.04
CA THR A 894 -11.58 -80.76 -18.60
C THR A 894 -12.40 -80.07 -19.68
N SER A 895 -12.50 -80.67 -20.87
CA SER A 895 -13.39 -80.20 -21.94
C SER A 895 -14.40 -81.27 -22.29
N LEU A 896 -15.63 -80.86 -22.57
CA LEU A 896 -16.74 -81.69 -23.05
C LEU A 896 -17.11 -81.25 -24.46
N ALA A 897 -17.32 -82.20 -25.37
CA ALA A 897 -17.82 -81.91 -26.71
C ALA A 897 -19.35 -81.89 -26.78
N TRP A 898 -19.93 -81.21 -27.77
CA TRP A 898 -21.38 -81.10 -27.99
C TRP A 898 -22.15 -82.43 -27.93
N TYR A 899 -21.54 -83.52 -28.43
CA TYR A 899 -22.16 -84.85 -28.45
C TYR A 899 -22.18 -85.52 -27.06
N GLU A 900 -21.25 -85.16 -26.18
CA GLU A 900 -21.25 -85.60 -24.79
C GLU A 900 -22.30 -84.81 -24.01
N LEU A 901 -22.30 -83.47 -24.14
CA LEU A 901 -23.27 -82.57 -23.53
C LEU A 901 -24.72 -82.93 -23.88
N SER A 902 -25.00 -83.16 -25.16
CA SER A 902 -26.33 -83.59 -25.65
C SER A 902 -26.80 -84.91 -25.04
N SER A 903 -25.87 -85.79 -24.65
CA SER A 903 -26.17 -87.07 -23.97
C SER A 903 -26.28 -86.97 -22.45
N LEU A 904 -25.62 -85.98 -21.84
CA LEU A 904 -25.62 -85.75 -20.40
C LEU A 904 -26.91 -85.09 -19.92
N GLY A 905 -27.42 -84.08 -20.64
CA GLY A 905 -28.69 -83.41 -20.30
C GLY A 905 -29.95 -84.25 -20.57
N THR A 906 -29.83 -85.46 -21.14
CA THR A 906 -30.97 -86.33 -21.53
C THR A 906 -31.08 -87.63 -20.73
N ASN A 907 -30.37 -87.77 -19.61
CA ASN A 907 -30.44 -88.94 -18.73
C ASN A 907 -30.44 -88.52 -17.25
N VAL A 908 -31.46 -87.77 -16.83
CA VAL A 908 -31.63 -87.28 -15.45
C VAL A 908 -32.87 -87.93 -14.84
N ASP A 909 -32.77 -88.47 -13.62
CA ASP A 909 -33.88 -89.16 -12.95
C ASP A 909 -34.86 -88.14 -12.31
N HIS A 910 -35.96 -87.81 -12.99
CA HIS A 910 -36.95 -86.85 -12.50
C HIS A 910 -37.89 -87.46 -11.43
N GLN A 911 -38.34 -86.65 -10.47
CA GLN A 911 -39.37 -87.04 -9.51
C GLN A 911 -40.63 -86.20 -9.66
N TYR A 912 -41.72 -86.85 -10.07
CA TYR A 912 -43.03 -86.23 -10.22
C TYR A 912 -43.92 -86.62 -9.04
N ALA A 913 -44.75 -85.70 -8.53
CA ALA A 913 -45.67 -85.97 -7.42
C ALA A 913 -47.10 -85.55 -7.76
N PHE A 914 -48.00 -86.52 -7.92
CA PHE A 914 -49.40 -86.28 -8.29
C PHE A 914 -50.36 -86.49 -7.12
N ASN A 915 -51.19 -85.50 -6.79
CA ASN A 915 -52.10 -85.47 -5.66
C ASN A 915 -53.58 -85.38 -6.08
N LEU A 916 -54.48 -85.63 -5.13
CA LEU A 916 -55.93 -85.50 -5.32
C LEU A 916 -56.33 -84.02 -5.46
N GLY A 917 -56.35 -83.53 -6.70
CA GLY A 917 -56.76 -82.17 -7.05
C GLY A 917 -56.00 -81.56 -8.23
N ASP A 918 -54.87 -82.17 -8.64
CA ASP A 918 -53.88 -81.53 -9.50
C ASP A 918 -54.28 -81.42 -11.00
N GLY A 919 -55.41 -82.04 -11.39
CA GLY A 919 -55.97 -81.98 -12.75
C GLY A 919 -55.48 -83.10 -13.67
N GLU A 920 -55.53 -82.85 -14.98
CA GLU A 920 -54.96 -83.73 -16.01
C GLU A 920 -53.56 -83.23 -16.36
N TRP A 921 -52.55 -84.09 -16.28
CA TRP A 921 -51.14 -83.77 -16.53
C TRP A 921 -50.61 -84.61 -17.69
N THR A 922 -49.83 -83.99 -18.56
CA THR A 922 -48.94 -84.67 -19.52
C THR A 922 -47.52 -84.58 -18.98
N ILE A 923 -46.82 -85.72 -18.92
CA ILE A 923 -45.40 -85.79 -18.58
C ILE A 923 -44.69 -86.38 -19.80
N GLU A 924 -43.68 -85.69 -20.31
CA GLU A 924 -42.85 -86.16 -21.42
C GLU A 924 -41.55 -86.74 -20.83
N ASP A 925 -41.39 -88.06 -20.93
CA ASP A 925 -40.19 -88.82 -20.54
C ASP A 925 -39.14 -88.68 -21.64
N TRP A 926 -38.03 -88.01 -21.33
CA TRP A 926 -36.93 -87.75 -22.25
C TRP A 926 -35.68 -88.61 -21.99
N GLY A 927 -35.76 -89.57 -21.06
CA GLY A 927 -34.67 -90.45 -20.66
C GLY A 927 -34.23 -90.27 -19.20
N GLY A 928 -34.00 -91.41 -18.51
CA GLY A 928 -33.69 -91.46 -17.08
C GLY A 928 -34.37 -92.67 -16.41
N ALA A 929 -34.33 -92.73 -15.08
CA ALA A 929 -35.11 -93.63 -14.25
C ALA A 929 -36.18 -92.85 -13.45
N ASP A 930 -37.03 -92.10 -14.16
CA ASP A 930 -38.06 -91.24 -13.60
C ASP A 930 -39.02 -91.94 -12.63
N ALA A 931 -39.42 -91.22 -11.58
CA ALA A 931 -40.28 -91.71 -10.52
C ALA A 931 -41.53 -90.84 -10.32
N LEU A 932 -42.67 -91.29 -10.87
CA LEU A 932 -43.99 -90.74 -10.55
C LEU A 932 -44.50 -91.30 -9.21
N THR A 933 -44.52 -90.45 -8.19
CA THR A 933 -45.05 -90.70 -6.86
C THR A 933 -46.49 -90.19 -6.74
N PHE A 934 -47.36 -90.95 -6.10
CA PHE A 934 -48.75 -90.56 -5.87
C PHE A 934 -48.95 -90.13 -4.41
N GLY A 935 -49.56 -88.97 -4.22
CA GLY A 935 -49.73 -88.29 -2.95
C GLY A 935 -50.66 -88.98 -1.96
N ALA A 936 -50.63 -88.51 -0.71
CA ALA A 936 -51.40 -89.08 0.38
C ALA A 936 -52.92 -88.99 0.12
N GLY A 937 -53.54 -90.13 -0.13
CA GLY A 937 -54.97 -90.25 -0.46
C GLY A 937 -55.25 -91.05 -1.74
N ILE A 938 -54.28 -91.10 -2.66
CA ILE A 938 -54.38 -91.93 -3.86
C ILE A 938 -53.82 -93.31 -3.53
N ALA A 939 -54.69 -94.30 -3.33
CA ALA A 939 -54.22 -95.67 -3.12
C ALA A 939 -53.80 -96.29 -4.47
N LYS A 940 -52.75 -97.12 -4.44
CA LYS A 940 -52.26 -97.85 -5.63
C LYS A 940 -53.34 -98.69 -6.34
N ALA A 941 -54.40 -99.09 -5.64
CA ALA A 941 -55.52 -99.83 -6.21
C ALA A 941 -56.44 -98.97 -7.10
N ASP A 942 -56.40 -97.65 -6.92
CA ASP A 942 -57.30 -96.68 -7.55
C ASP A 942 -56.64 -95.95 -8.72
N ILE A 943 -55.40 -96.30 -9.05
CA ILE A 943 -54.65 -95.80 -10.22
C ILE A 943 -54.82 -96.80 -11.35
N GLN A 944 -55.39 -96.34 -12.46
CA GLN A 944 -55.47 -97.08 -13.72
C GLN A 944 -54.38 -96.57 -14.65
N VAL A 945 -53.59 -97.49 -15.20
CA VAL A 945 -52.57 -97.16 -16.20
C VAL A 945 -53.01 -97.76 -17.53
N ALA A 946 -53.22 -96.88 -18.51
CA ALA A 946 -53.52 -97.21 -19.89
C ALA A 946 -52.37 -96.75 -20.80
N ARG A 947 -52.42 -97.16 -22.07
CA ARG A 947 -51.68 -96.46 -23.12
C ARG A 947 -52.67 -95.68 -23.96
N ASP A 948 -52.31 -94.44 -24.27
CA ASP A 948 -52.90 -93.69 -25.37
C ASP A 948 -51.79 -93.41 -26.38
N GLY A 949 -51.97 -93.82 -27.64
CA GLY A 949 -50.89 -93.77 -28.63
C GLY A 949 -49.58 -94.46 -28.17
N ALA A 950 -48.50 -93.68 -28.13
CA ALA A 950 -47.18 -94.10 -27.64
C ALA A 950 -47.03 -93.95 -26.12
N ASP A 951 -47.93 -93.19 -25.49
CA ASP A 951 -47.76 -92.58 -24.18
C ASP A 951 -48.37 -93.47 -23.08
N LEU A 952 -48.10 -93.13 -21.81
CA LEU A 952 -48.69 -93.76 -20.63
C LEU A 952 -49.69 -92.81 -20.00
N ALA A 953 -50.98 -93.14 -20.12
CA ALA A 953 -52.06 -92.39 -19.50
C ALA A 953 -52.37 -92.97 -18.11
N PHE A 954 -52.17 -92.16 -17.07
CA PHE A 954 -52.52 -92.50 -15.68
C PHE A 954 -53.84 -91.81 -15.32
N SER A 955 -54.84 -92.56 -14.85
CA SER A 955 -56.11 -91.99 -14.39
C SER A 955 -56.50 -92.55 -13.02
N HIS A 956 -57.26 -91.77 -12.25
CA HIS A 956 -57.80 -92.17 -10.95
C HIS A 956 -59.28 -92.60 -11.08
N SER A 957 -59.74 -93.54 -10.25
CA SER A 957 -61.10 -94.08 -10.33
C SER A 957 -62.20 -93.27 -9.63
N ASN A 958 -61.90 -92.06 -9.14
CA ASN A 958 -62.87 -91.10 -8.55
C ASN A 958 -62.83 -89.77 -9.29
#